data_AF-A0A3A0AHN7-F1
#
_entry.id   AF-A0A3A0AHN7-F1
#
_cell.length_a   1.000
_cell.length_b   1.000
_cell.length_c   1.000
_cell.angle_alpha   90.00
_cell.angle_beta   90.00
_cell.angle_gamma   90.00
#
_symmetry.space_group_name_H-M   'P 1'
#
loop_
_entity.id
_entity.type
_entity.pdbx_description
1 polymer ?
#
loop_
_entity_poly.entity_id
_entity_poly.type
_entity_poly.pdbx_seq_one_letter_code
_entity_poly.pdbx_strand_id
1 'polypeptide(L)'
;MLRPISRSFLWVLASMLLTLAFAPLLLAASPSAPAAPIFVDSGQELVSSRGNTSRDVALGDLDGDGHVDAVVAQGSFGSAQENVIWINNGNVVFTESGQFIGGGDSRSVALADLDGDGDLDIIIANAGSAIPNDDEIWINQGGTQGGETGVFAPSQSLANGESFLVEVGDLDSDGDLDAIIAGTQGVQIWWNDGGGNFSAGPTFPFFGLNDIALGDLDSDSDLDIVVAGEGQLFPSQVFWNEWNTRQTFTPGPLLVTSGVNSGVAIADLDNDSHLDIYLATSEANVVWWNNGDGFFSAGTGIGDQNDTDVALGDFNGDGDVDAFVTRRITGSAANGVWLNNGDRTFRASDDQLGNNTSFRAAVADLDGDGKLDVFVANSGPNKVWLNASQPGPDDEDDERIRPFNPNGQELGINPTFGIALGRLDNDAALDAITASFDGTRIWLNGGGEQPVGRFHEAQHLEDGWGQAVALGDLDGDSDLDAVVLYFGGEYNARIWLNGEGGDPPGSFRSGQALVEATSNPEGVALVDVDNDGDLDIVLASAFGSELWLNGAEGDPVGIFRKSEQQFSAATRVVAGDLNGDGSQDLVFTGWRTMEVWRNGEEGDALGAFRRTQLVMTDAVDVALGDLDGDGALDLFLVFVAGYGDNQIWLNGAGGDMPGVFRDSGRRIKNANSTSVALADLNGDGDLDAFITTGATLVESQSNLIWLNDGDGTGRVTEQCLGAEPSIAVALGDVNGDGFLDAFVGNFGTDLVWLNGVGEVCFCIADWLFAGLSTPQTAATTPAEGVTSYRTLRDQILIETLRGQRYARLYDTYNAEVFALLAGNAALRADALALLQAWQPLVQTLADGNGDSAIIQQAEIDALVSFLDALAAAGSPALRSLITGELARLPPLQALVGQSMAEAQAIVLGESRVYLPLLSR
;
A
#
# COMPACT_ATOMS: atom_id res chain seq x y z
N MET A 1 32.10 5.25 -74.43
CA MET A 1 33.35 5.40 -73.66
C MET A 1 33.00 5.89 -72.27
N LEU A 2 33.01 5.05 -71.24
CA LEU A 2 33.22 5.51 -69.85
C LEU A 2 33.95 4.34 -69.16
N ARG A 3 35.27 4.29 -69.29
CA ARG A 3 36.29 4.71 -68.31
C ARG A 3 36.12 4.03 -66.94
N PRO A 4 37.08 3.18 -66.52
CA PRO A 4 36.99 2.41 -65.28
C PRO A 4 37.43 3.26 -64.07
N ILE A 5 36.67 3.11 -62.97
CA ILE A 5 36.99 3.61 -61.63
C ILE A 5 38.16 2.79 -61.07
N SER A 6 39.03 3.43 -60.28
CA SER A 6 40.34 2.96 -59.86
C SER A 6 40.29 1.75 -58.91
N ARG A 7 41.41 0.99 -58.89
CA ARG A 7 41.66 -0.20 -58.04
C ARG A 7 41.53 0.01 -56.52
N SER A 8 41.29 1.25 -56.07
CA SER A 8 41.10 1.59 -54.66
C SER A 8 39.68 1.28 -54.15
N PHE A 9 38.67 1.21 -55.04
CA PHE A 9 37.27 0.92 -54.67
C PHE A 9 37.02 -0.58 -54.41
N LEU A 10 37.82 -1.45 -55.02
CA LEU A 10 37.70 -2.91 -54.89
C LEU A 10 38.27 -3.47 -53.58
N TRP A 11 39.15 -2.73 -52.89
CA TRP A 11 39.66 -3.15 -51.57
C TRP A 11 38.69 -2.79 -50.43
N VAL A 12 37.97 -1.68 -50.54
CA VAL A 12 36.96 -1.28 -49.54
C VAL A 12 35.73 -2.22 -49.58
N LEU A 13 35.31 -2.66 -50.77
CA LEU A 13 34.21 -3.63 -50.90
C LEU A 13 34.58 -5.03 -50.37
N ALA A 14 35.84 -5.45 -50.50
CA ALA A 14 36.30 -6.76 -50.03
C ALA A 14 36.41 -6.83 -48.49
N SER A 15 36.69 -5.70 -47.83
CA SER A 15 36.70 -5.60 -46.36
C SER A 15 35.29 -5.55 -45.76
N MET A 16 34.30 -4.97 -46.45
CA MET A 16 32.90 -4.97 -46.01
C MET A 16 32.19 -6.32 -46.17
N LEU A 17 32.62 -7.14 -47.15
CA LEU A 17 32.00 -8.46 -47.40
C LEU A 17 32.50 -9.58 -46.48
N LEU A 18 33.60 -9.37 -45.73
CA LEU A 18 34.13 -10.38 -44.80
C LEU A 18 33.61 -10.23 -43.36
N THR A 19 33.08 -9.06 -42.98
CA THR A 19 32.43 -8.83 -41.68
C THR A 19 30.97 -9.27 -41.64
N LEU A 20 30.33 -9.48 -42.79
CA LEU A 20 28.93 -9.91 -42.91
C LEU A 20 28.71 -11.44 -42.83
N ALA A 21 29.76 -12.24 -42.65
CA ALA A 21 29.68 -13.71 -42.68
C ALA A 21 29.85 -14.42 -41.33
N PHE A 22 30.04 -13.70 -40.20
CA PHE A 22 30.21 -14.29 -38.87
C PHE A 22 29.66 -13.40 -37.72
N ALA A 23 28.47 -12.81 -37.91
CA ALA A 23 27.66 -12.35 -36.77
C ALA A 23 26.56 -13.40 -36.53
N PRO A 24 26.40 -13.96 -35.32
CA PRO A 24 25.25 -14.81 -35.02
C PRO A 24 23.97 -13.98 -35.21
N LEU A 25 22.91 -14.64 -35.70
CA LEU A 25 21.54 -14.13 -35.59
C LEU A 25 21.25 -13.84 -34.11
N LEU A 26 21.37 -12.58 -33.69
CA LEU A 26 20.50 -12.06 -32.65
C LEU A 26 19.19 -11.74 -33.36
N LEU A 27 18.15 -12.54 -33.12
CA LEU A 27 16.80 -11.98 -33.18
C LEU A 27 16.79 -10.89 -32.12
N ALA A 28 16.91 -9.62 -32.53
CA ALA A 28 16.40 -8.56 -31.70
C ALA A 28 14.90 -8.86 -31.55
N ALA A 29 14.49 -9.15 -30.31
CA ALA A 29 13.10 -9.02 -29.93
C ALA A 29 12.64 -7.65 -30.47
N SER A 30 11.46 -7.60 -31.07
CA SER A 30 10.75 -6.33 -31.22
C SER A 30 10.82 -5.61 -29.87
N PRO A 31 11.11 -4.29 -29.81
CA PRO A 31 10.91 -3.59 -28.55
C PRO A 31 9.50 -3.93 -28.07
N SER A 32 9.40 -4.43 -26.84
CA SER A 32 8.13 -4.55 -26.15
C SER A 32 7.39 -3.23 -26.33
N ALA A 33 6.08 -3.27 -26.57
CA ALA A 33 5.28 -2.06 -26.45
C ALA A 33 5.62 -1.39 -25.11
N PRO A 34 5.81 -0.07 -25.05
CA PRO A 34 6.04 0.61 -23.77
C PRO A 34 4.92 0.21 -22.81
N ALA A 35 5.30 -0.06 -21.55
CA ALA A 35 4.36 -0.51 -20.53
C ALA A 35 3.23 0.52 -20.43
N ALA A 36 1.98 0.07 -20.27
CA ALA A 36 0.92 1.02 -19.95
C ALA A 36 1.19 1.59 -18.55
N PRO A 37 0.89 2.88 -18.30
CA PRO A 37 0.89 3.40 -16.94
C PRO A 37 -0.13 2.60 -16.11
N ILE A 38 0.14 2.42 -14.82
CA ILE A 38 -0.77 1.72 -13.92
C ILE A 38 -1.20 2.71 -12.86
N PHE A 39 -2.37 3.31 -13.07
CA PHE A 39 -2.93 4.22 -12.10
C PHE A 39 -3.69 3.47 -11.00
N VAL A 40 -3.26 3.64 -9.76
CA VAL A 40 -3.88 3.08 -8.56
C VAL A 40 -4.59 4.21 -7.79
N ASP A 41 -5.84 3.99 -7.38
CA ASP A 41 -6.53 4.93 -6.48
C ASP A 41 -5.80 4.93 -5.14
N SER A 42 -5.34 6.09 -4.66
CA SER A 42 -4.73 6.25 -3.33
C SER A 42 -5.65 5.81 -2.18
N GLY A 43 -6.95 5.59 -2.45
CA GLY A 43 -7.95 5.18 -1.47
C GLY A 43 -8.49 6.33 -0.64
N GLN A 44 -7.93 7.54 -0.79
CA GLN A 44 -8.39 8.71 -0.07
C GLN A 44 -9.69 9.26 -0.65
N GLU A 45 -10.65 9.52 0.23
CA GLU A 45 -11.80 10.36 -0.06
C GLU A 45 -11.54 11.75 0.52
N LEU A 46 -10.91 12.61 -0.28
CA LEU A 46 -10.59 13.98 0.13
C LEU A 46 -11.84 14.84 0.08
N VAL A 47 -12.62 14.75 1.17
CA VAL A 47 -13.84 15.51 1.39
C VAL A 47 -13.51 16.69 2.29
N SER A 48 -13.69 17.88 1.73
CA SER A 48 -13.61 19.10 2.52
C SER A 48 -14.71 19.12 3.58
N SER A 49 -14.35 19.46 4.81
CA SER A 49 -15.32 19.74 5.88
C SER A 49 -16.26 20.93 5.58
N ARG A 50 -16.00 21.67 4.49
CA ARG A 50 -16.51 23.02 4.23
C ARG A 50 -17.14 23.22 2.85
N GLY A 51 -17.15 22.18 2.01
CA GLY A 51 -17.78 22.17 0.69
C GLY A 51 -17.59 20.83 -0.01
N ASN A 52 -18.27 20.63 -1.13
CA ASN A 52 -18.26 19.35 -1.86
C ASN A 52 -18.20 19.54 -3.37
N THR A 53 -17.79 20.72 -3.84
CA THR A 53 -17.66 21.02 -5.27
C THR A 53 -16.35 21.75 -5.49
N SER A 54 -15.32 20.97 -5.79
CA SER A 54 -14.02 21.46 -6.19
C SER A 54 -14.07 21.81 -7.67
N ARG A 55 -13.60 23.00 -8.03
CA ARG A 55 -13.64 23.52 -9.41
C ARG A 55 -12.31 23.44 -10.10
N ASP A 56 -11.25 23.59 -9.33
CA ASP A 56 -9.88 23.64 -9.82
C ASP A 56 -8.92 23.18 -8.71
N VAL A 57 -7.73 22.77 -9.12
CA VAL A 57 -6.65 22.35 -8.22
C VAL A 57 -5.31 22.79 -8.78
N ALA A 58 -4.45 23.33 -7.91
CA ALA A 58 -3.05 23.61 -8.20
C ALA A 58 -2.16 22.83 -7.23
N LEU A 59 -1.01 22.36 -7.71
CA LEU A 59 -0.06 21.53 -6.97
C LEU A 59 1.29 22.26 -6.79
N GLY A 60 1.93 22.06 -5.64
CA GLY A 60 3.26 22.61 -5.35
C GLY A 60 3.64 22.38 -3.89
N ASP A 61 4.91 22.52 -3.53
CA ASP A 61 5.37 22.47 -2.14
C ASP A 61 5.00 23.79 -1.43
N LEU A 62 3.98 23.77 -0.56
CA LEU A 62 3.43 24.97 0.03
C LEU A 62 4.02 25.26 1.41
N ASP A 63 4.43 24.24 2.15
CA ASP A 63 5.00 24.35 3.48
C ASP A 63 6.53 24.21 3.56
N GLY A 64 7.18 23.93 2.43
CA GLY A 64 8.62 23.89 2.26
C GLY A 64 9.25 22.59 2.77
N ASP A 65 8.47 21.52 2.89
CA ASP A 65 8.94 20.21 3.37
C ASP A 65 9.52 19.33 2.26
N GLY A 66 9.39 19.76 0.99
CA GLY A 66 9.87 19.06 -0.20
C GLY A 66 8.86 18.10 -0.81
N HIS A 67 7.65 18.00 -0.27
CA HIS A 67 6.57 17.19 -0.81
C HIS A 67 5.52 18.06 -1.51
N VAL A 68 4.89 17.52 -2.55
CA VAL A 68 3.90 18.26 -3.33
C VAL A 68 2.56 18.26 -2.59
N ASP A 69 2.09 19.47 -2.27
CA ASP A 69 0.78 19.76 -1.66
C ASP A 69 -0.25 20.15 -2.72
N ALA A 70 -1.50 20.36 -2.30
CA ALA A 70 -2.58 20.78 -3.18
C ALA A 70 -3.42 21.94 -2.63
N VAL A 71 -3.69 22.95 -3.46
CA VAL A 71 -4.71 23.97 -3.19
C VAL A 71 -5.92 23.73 -4.08
N VAL A 72 -7.10 23.67 -3.48
CA VAL A 72 -8.36 23.37 -4.19
C VAL A 72 -9.31 24.56 -4.12
N ALA A 73 -9.67 25.09 -5.29
CA ALA A 73 -10.71 26.10 -5.44
C ALA A 73 -12.09 25.47 -5.28
N GLN A 74 -12.91 26.02 -4.37
CA GLN A 74 -14.26 25.52 -4.12
C GLN A 74 -15.33 26.53 -4.52
N GLY A 75 -16.35 26.04 -5.24
CA GLY A 75 -17.37 26.91 -5.80
C GLY A 75 -18.62 26.15 -6.27
N SER A 76 -19.76 26.48 -5.67
CA SER A 76 -21.07 26.01 -6.12
C SER A 76 -21.96 27.20 -6.44
N PHE A 77 -22.59 27.17 -7.63
CA PHE A 77 -23.32 28.30 -8.22
C PHE A 77 -24.18 29.06 -7.19
N GLY A 78 -23.68 30.21 -6.73
CA GLY A 78 -24.38 31.11 -5.82
C GLY A 78 -24.25 30.84 -4.31
N SER A 79 -23.38 29.91 -3.89
CA SER A 79 -22.98 29.76 -2.49
C SER A 79 -21.46 29.82 -2.35
N ALA A 80 -20.99 30.79 -1.58
CA ALA A 80 -19.60 30.87 -1.15
C ALA A 80 -19.19 29.58 -0.42
N GLN A 81 -18.06 29.01 -0.83
CA GLN A 81 -17.40 27.87 -0.17
C GLN A 81 -15.95 28.27 0.10
N GLU A 82 -15.41 27.80 1.22
CA GLU A 82 -14.02 28.08 1.56
C GLU A 82 -13.10 27.17 0.76
N ASN A 83 -12.02 27.73 0.20
CA ASN A 83 -10.99 26.95 -0.49
C ASN A 83 -10.18 26.14 0.55
N VAL A 84 -9.55 25.06 0.12
CA VAL A 84 -8.82 24.15 1.03
C VAL A 84 -7.40 23.94 0.53
N ILE A 85 -6.48 23.92 1.48
CA ILE A 85 -5.10 23.50 1.29
C ILE A 85 -4.96 22.10 1.91
N TRP A 86 -4.48 21.16 1.11
CA TRP A 86 -4.17 19.80 1.50
C TRP A 86 -2.65 19.66 1.59
N ILE A 87 -2.16 19.30 2.77
CA ILE A 87 -0.74 19.06 3.03
C ILE A 87 -0.44 17.58 2.87
N ASN A 88 0.55 17.24 2.06
CA ASN A 88 1.04 15.90 1.81
C ASN A 88 2.21 15.60 2.74
N ASN A 89 2.20 14.45 3.39
CA ASN A 89 3.27 14.04 4.30
C ASN A 89 4.41 13.26 3.63
N GLY A 90 4.48 13.29 2.30
CA GLY A 90 5.47 12.56 1.50
C GLY A 90 5.21 11.07 1.31
N ASN A 91 4.03 10.56 1.70
CA ASN A 91 3.58 9.21 1.32
C ASN A 91 2.15 9.26 0.79
N VAL A 92 1.79 10.37 0.12
CA VAL A 92 0.45 10.60 -0.46
C VAL A 92 -0.63 10.49 0.61
N VAL A 93 -0.39 10.98 1.82
CA VAL A 93 -1.46 11.14 2.82
C VAL A 93 -1.73 12.63 2.95
N PHE A 94 -2.83 13.07 2.33
CA PHE A 94 -3.25 14.46 2.30
C PHE A 94 -4.11 14.79 3.53
N THR A 95 -3.75 15.86 4.23
CA THR A 95 -4.50 16.36 5.39
C THR A 95 -4.85 17.84 5.22
N GLU A 96 -6.05 18.25 5.66
CA GLU A 96 -6.43 19.68 5.59
C GLU A 96 -5.48 20.52 6.48
N SER A 97 -4.89 21.59 5.94
CA SER A 97 -4.03 22.50 6.71
C SER A 97 -4.78 23.25 7.83
N GLY A 98 -6.12 23.27 7.76
CA GLY A 98 -7.00 23.98 8.68
C GLY A 98 -7.09 25.50 8.46
N GLN A 99 -6.32 26.04 7.52
CA GLN A 99 -6.31 27.47 7.19
C GLN A 99 -7.56 27.91 6.42
N PHE A 100 -7.86 29.20 6.50
CA PHE A 100 -9.00 29.83 5.84
C PHE A 100 -8.49 30.72 4.71
N ILE A 101 -8.57 30.22 3.47
CA ILE A 101 -8.19 30.98 2.26
C ILE A 101 -9.43 31.32 1.43
N GLY A 102 -9.76 32.60 1.44
CA GLY A 102 -10.90 33.20 0.75
C GLY A 102 -12.28 32.87 1.33
N GLY A 103 -13.30 32.95 0.48
CA GLY A 103 -14.71 32.74 0.86
C GLY A 103 -15.71 33.12 -0.23
N GLY A 104 -15.33 32.98 -1.50
CA GLY A 104 -16.15 33.26 -2.70
C GLY A 104 -16.72 32.00 -3.36
N ASP A 105 -17.31 32.14 -4.55
CA ASP A 105 -17.55 31.02 -5.48
C ASP A 105 -16.31 30.91 -6.37
N SER A 106 -15.26 30.29 -5.83
CA SER A 106 -13.94 30.20 -6.48
C SER A 106 -14.01 29.22 -7.65
N ARG A 107 -13.49 29.64 -8.80
CA ARG A 107 -13.53 28.85 -10.04
C ARG A 107 -12.19 28.38 -10.53
N SER A 108 -11.13 29.08 -10.17
CA SER A 108 -9.78 28.72 -10.56
C SER A 108 -8.77 29.22 -9.53
N VAL A 109 -7.65 28.52 -9.44
CA VAL A 109 -6.54 28.82 -8.55
C VAL A 109 -5.21 28.58 -9.27
N ALA A 110 -4.24 29.46 -9.08
CA ALA A 110 -2.87 29.26 -9.55
C ALA A 110 -1.86 29.50 -8.42
N LEU A 111 -0.71 28.84 -8.54
CA LEU A 111 0.41 28.93 -7.60
C LEU A 111 1.64 29.51 -8.31
N ALA A 112 2.31 30.45 -7.65
CA ALA A 112 3.54 31.07 -8.14
C ALA A 112 4.22 31.86 -7.02
N ASP A 113 5.54 32.06 -7.09
CA ASP A 113 6.25 33.04 -6.26
C ASP A 113 5.94 34.45 -6.78
N LEU A 114 5.01 35.16 -6.14
CA LEU A 114 4.50 36.45 -6.63
C LEU A 114 5.27 37.65 -6.06
N ASP A 115 6.01 37.47 -4.97
CA ASP A 115 6.80 38.54 -4.35
C ASP A 115 8.32 38.32 -4.33
N GLY A 116 8.79 37.26 -4.99
CA GLY A 116 10.18 36.97 -5.30
C GLY A 116 10.99 36.45 -4.11
N ASP A 117 10.32 35.84 -3.14
CA ASP A 117 10.92 35.35 -1.90
C ASP A 117 11.35 33.88 -1.94
N GLY A 118 10.90 33.14 -2.96
CA GLY A 118 11.15 31.72 -3.19
C GLY A 118 10.08 30.76 -2.67
N ASP A 119 9.03 31.24 -2.02
CA ASP A 119 7.89 30.45 -1.55
C ASP A 119 6.71 30.59 -2.51
N LEU A 120 5.87 29.54 -2.66
CA LEU A 120 4.69 29.61 -3.53
C LEU A 120 3.54 30.36 -2.86
N ASP A 121 3.01 31.37 -3.56
CA ASP A 121 1.81 32.13 -3.22
C ASP A 121 0.58 31.63 -3.99
N ILE A 122 -0.60 32.13 -3.62
CA ILE A 122 -1.89 31.70 -4.18
C ILE A 122 -2.62 32.89 -4.81
N ILE A 123 -3.10 32.73 -6.05
CA ILE A 123 -4.08 33.62 -6.66
C ILE A 123 -5.38 32.87 -6.97
N ILE A 124 -6.52 33.47 -6.64
CA ILE A 124 -7.85 32.84 -6.71
C ILE A 124 -8.80 33.68 -7.56
N ALA A 125 -9.39 33.07 -8.59
CA ALA A 125 -10.44 33.67 -9.41
C ALA A 125 -11.83 33.34 -8.87
N ASN A 126 -12.67 34.37 -8.69
CA ASN A 126 -13.99 34.25 -8.07
C ASN A 126 -15.14 34.58 -9.06
N ALA A 127 -16.12 33.68 -9.20
CA ALA A 127 -17.33 33.91 -10.01
C ALA A 127 -18.60 33.85 -9.15
N GLY A 128 -19.09 34.98 -8.65
CA GLY A 128 -20.33 34.94 -7.89
C GLY A 128 -21.01 36.28 -7.68
N SER A 129 -22.19 36.22 -7.02
CA SER A 129 -22.90 37.39 -6.48
C SER A 129 -22.72 37.54 -4.96
N ALA A 130 -21.89 36.70 -4.34
CA ALA A 130 -21.73 36.60 -2.89
C ALA A 130 -20.45 37.34 -2.45
N ILE A 131 -20.60 38.46 -1.72
CA ILE A 131 -19.47 39.30 -1.30
C ILE A 131 -18.63 38.59 -0.23
N PRO A 132 -17.29 38.51 -0.37
CA PRO A 132 -16.45 39.13 -1.42
C PRO A 132 -16.46 38.36 -2.76
N ASN A 133 -16.54 39.10 -3.87
CA ASN A 133 -16.49 38.58 -5.26
C ASN A 133 -15.17 38.94 -5.96
N ASP A 134 -14.29 39.68 -5.28
CA ASP A 134 -13.05 40.13 -5.89
C ASP A 134 -12.11 38.93 -5.97
N ASP A 135 -11.27 38.89 -7.00
CA ASP A 135 -10.20 37.89 -7.08
C ASP A 135 -9.19 38.18 -5.98
N GLU A 136 -8.57 37.15 -5.40
CA GLU A 136 -7.78 37.30 -4.17
C GLU A 136 -6.36 36.80 -4.36
N ILE A 137 -5.41 37.54 -3.79
CA ILE A 137 -4.00 37.17 -3.69
C ILE A 137 -3.66 36.90 -2.23
N TRP A 138 -3.04 35.75 -1.99
CA TRP A 138 -2.61 35.29 -0.68
C TRP A 138 -1.13 34.96 -0.73
N ILE A 139 -0.36 35.64 0.13
CA ILE A 139 1.09 35.52 0.18
C ILE A 139 1.47 34.50 1.27
N ASN A 140 2.39 33.60 0.93
CA ASN A 140 3.01 32.69 1.87
C ASN A 140 3.88 33.48 2.85
N GLN A 141 3.70 33.23 4.14
CA GLN A 141 4.38 34.02 5.17
C GLN A 141 5.75 33.46 5.53
N GLY A 142 6.24 32.46 4.80
CA GLY A 142 7.57 31.89 4.94
C GLY A 142 8.70 32.85 4.56
N GLY A 143 9.88 32.30 4.25
CA GLY A 143 10.98 33.05 3.65
C GLY A 143 11.33 34.41 4.28
N THR A 144 11.16 35.46 3.49
CA THR A 144 11.63 36.83 3.79
C THR A 144 10.65 37.66 4.64
N GLN A 145 9.43 37.18 4.77
CA GLN A 145 8.26 37.75 5.43
C GLN A 145 8.38 37.45 6.93
N GLY A 146 9.12 36.40 7.28
CA GLY A 146 9.59 36.08 8.63
C GLY A 146 8.54 35.40 9.50
N GLY A 147 7.49 34.85 8.88
CA GLY A 147 6.53 33.92 9.46
C GLY A 147 6.94 32.47 9.22
N GLU A 148 5.96 31.56 9.33
CA GLU A 148 6.13 30.13 9.08
C GLU A 148 5.69 29.83 7.63
N THR A 149 6.52 29.13 6.86
CA THR A 149 6.17 28.64 5.51
C THR A 149 4.94 27.76 5.60
N GLY A 150 4.09 27.84 4.57
CA GLY A 150 2.80 27.17 4.53
C GLY A 150 1.69 27.93 5.23
N VAL A 151 1.96 29.07 5.90
CA VAL A 151 0.92 29.95 6.46
C VAL A 151 0.62 31.09 5.50
N PHE A 152 -0.63 31.23 5.07
CA PHE A 152 -1.03 32.22 4.07
C PHE A 152 -1.73 33.44 4.68
N ALA A 153 -1.42 34.64 4.18
CA ALA A 153 -2.11 35.88 4.55
C ALA A 153 -2.64 36.63 3.32
N PRO A 154 -3.82 37.26 3.41
CA PRO A 154 -4.38 38.00 2.29
C PRO A 154 -3.56 39.27 2.02
N SER A 155 -3.19 39.49 0.76
CA SER A 155 -2.38 40.62 0.32
C SER A 155 -3.20 41.66 -0.45
N GLN A 156 -3.82 41.26 -1.56
CA GLN A 156 -4.54 42.15 -2.46
C GLN A 156 -5.84 41.51 -2.96
N SER A 157 -6.84 42.35 -3.24
CA SER A 157 -8.04 41.97 -3.98
C SER A 157 -8.07 42.67 -5.34
N LEU A 158 -8.33 41.92 -6.41
CA LEU A 158 -8.39 42.40 -7.78
C LEU A 158 -9.84 42.49 -8.24
N ALA A 159 -10.29 43.69 -8.63
CA ALA A 159 -11.68 43.91 -9.00
C ALA A 159 -11.89 43.60 -10.49
N ASN A 160 -12.48 42.44 -10.84
CA ASN A 160 -12.63 42.00 -12.23
C ASN A 160 -14.07 41.56 -12.65
N GLY A 161 -15.06 41.65 -11.76
CA GLY A 161 -16.40 41.10 -12.05
C GLY A 161 -16.44 39.59 -11.79
N GLU A 162 -17.26 38.83 -12.51
CA GLU A 162 -17.23 37.36 -12.39
C GLU A 162 -16.04 36.81 -13.19
N SER A 163 -15.08 36.18 -12.51
CA SER A 163 -13.85 35.59 -13.04
C SER A 163 -13.93 34.07 -12.99
N PHE A 164 -13.62 33.41 -14.10
CA PHE A 164 -13.71 31.95 -14.24
C PHE A 164 -12.36 31.25 -14.18
N LEU A 165 -11.28 31.95 -14.54
CA LEU A 165 -9.95 31.37 -14.73
C LEU A 165 -8.88 32.38 -14.31
N VAL A 166 -7.77 31.86 -13.80
CA VAL A 166 -6.53 32.61 -13.60
C VAL A 166 -5.35 31.76 -14.07
N GLU A 167 -4.41 32.40 -14.77
CA GLU A 167 -3.10 31.83 -15.11
C GLU A 167 -2.02 32.85 -14.79
N VAL A 168 -0.79 32.38 -14.57
CA VAL A 168 0.35 33.20 -14.14
C VAL A 168 1.55 32.98 -15.07
N GLY A 169 2.24 34.06 -15.43
CA GLY A 169 3.44 34.01 -16.28
C GLY A 169 4.05 35.39 -16.49
N ASP A 170 5.33 35.45 -16.84
CA ASP A 170 6.00 36.71 -17.19
C ASP A 170 5.54 37.18 -18.58
N LEU A 171 4.58 38.10 -18.64
CA LEU A 171 3.91 38.51 -19.87
C LEU A 171 4.54 39.75 -20.50
N ASP A 172 5.37 40.49 -19.76
CA ASP A 172 6.12 41.64 -20.28
C ASP A 172 7.65 41.51 -20.25
N SER A 173 8.15 40.34 -19.86
CA SER A 173 9.56 39.97 -19.78
C SER A 173 10.40 40.86 -18.88
N ASP A 174 9.80 41.41 -17.83
CA ASP A 174 10.52 42.15 -16.80
C ASP A 174 11.10 41.24 -15.70
N GLY A 175 10.72 39.95 -15.71
CA GLY A 175 11.18 38.92 -14.80
C GLY A 175 10.25 38.68 -13.61
N ASP A 176 9.19 39.48 -13.46
CA ASP A 176 8.18 39.33 -12.44
C ASP A 176 6.97 38.56 -13.02
N LEU A 177 6.36 37.67 -12.23
CA LEU A 177 5.24 36.87 -12.72
C LEU A 177 3.94 37.68 -12.70
N ASP A 178 3.31 37.84 -13.87
CA ASP A 178 2.03 38.53 -14.07
C ASP A 178 0.85 37.58 -14.03
N ALA A 179 -0.36 38.12 -13.90
CA ALA A 179 -1.59 37.32 -13.92
C ALA A 179 -2.50 37.65 -15.11
N ILE A 180 -3.09 36.62 -15.71
CA ILE A 180 -4.17 36.74 -16.69
C ILE A 180 -5.45 36.18 -16.08
N ILE A 181 -6.47 37.02 -15.96
CA ILE A 181 -7.75 36.65 -15.37
C ILE A 181 -8.86 36.82 -16.39
N ALA A 182 -9.59 35.75 -16.64
CA ALA A 182 -10.63 35.73 -17.65
C ALA A 182 -12.01 35.52 -17.06
N GLY A 183 -12.98 36.28 -17.57
CA GLY A 183 -14.30 36.34 -16.97
C GLY A 183 -15.35 36.98 -17.86
N THR A 184 -16.43 37.44 -17.24
CA THR A 184 -17.55 38.09 -17.96
C THR A 184 -17.21 39.43 -18.60
N GLN A 185 -16.11 40.07 -18.17
CA GLN A 185 -15.65 41.35 -18.71
C GLN A 185 -14.60 41.20 -19.84
N GLY A 186 -14.22 39.97 -20.17
CA GLY A 186 -13.16 39.67 -21.12
C GLY A 186 -11.96 39.00 -20.44
N VAL A 187 -10.82 39.07 -21.10
CA VAL A 187 -9.53 38.60 -20.57
C VAL A 187 -8.73 39.83 -20.15
N GLN A 188 -8.39 39.91 -18.86
CA GLN A 188 -7.72 41.03 -18.22
C GLN A 188 -6.32 40.61 -17.79
N ILE A 189 -5.32 41.41 -18.18
CA ILE A 189 -3.94 41.23 -17.72
C ILE A 189 -3.71 42.09 -16.47
N TRP A 190 -3.00 41.57 -15.49
CA TRP A 190 -2.61 42.25 -14.26
C TRP A 190 -1.10 42.19 -14.14
N TRP A 191 -0.46 43.37 -14.16
CA TRP A 191 0.97 43.53 -14.06
C TRP A 191 1.43 43.46 -12.61
N ASN A 192 2.38 42.59 -12.31
CA ASN A 192 3.04 42.52 -11.01
C ASN A 192 4.20 43.55 -10.96
N ASP A 193 4.59 43.97 -9.76
CA ASP A 193 5.74 44.87 -9.56
C ASP A 193 6.95 44.17 -8.90
N GLY A 194 6.92 42.84 -8.90
CA GLY A 194 7.92 41.97 -8.27
C GLY A 194 7.84 41.88 -6.76
N GLY A 195 6.87 42.57 -6.13
CA GLY A 195 6.61 42.52 -4.70
C GLY A 195 5.19 42.08 -4.36
N GLY A 196 4.54 41.34 -5.26
CA GLY A 196 3.17 40.85 -5.12
C GLY A 196 2.09 41.93 -5.25
N ASN A 197 2.40 43.12 -5.80
CA ASN A 197 1.40 44.18 -6.01
C ASN A 197 0.99 44.28 -7.48
N PHE A 198 -0.27 43.96 -7.74
CA PHE A 198 -0.82 43.87 -9.08
C PHE A 198 -1.54 45.14 -9.50
N SER A 199 -1.34 45.56 -10.75
CA SER A 199 -2.01 46.70 -11.36
C SER A 199 -2.68 46.32 -12.68
N ALA A 200 -3.88 46.88 -12.92
CA ALA A 200 -4.65 46.51 -14.10
C ALA A 200 -3.97 46.94 -15.40
N GLY A 201 -3.71 45.97 -16.27
CA GLY A 201 -3.21 46.12 -17.62
C GLY A 201 -4.31 46.20 -18.69
N PRO A 202 -3.99 45.87 -19.95
CA PRO A 202 -4.97 45.79 -21.03
C PRO A 202 -6.05 44.72 -20.78
N THR A 203 -7.24 44.99 -21.30
CA THR A 203 -8.35 44.02 -21.42
C THR A 203 -8.66 43.81 -22.89
N PHE A 204 -8.87 42.57 -23.32
CA PHE A 204 -9.39 42.29 -24.67
C PHE A 204 -10.74 41.58 -24.61
N PRO A 205 -11.68 41.95 -25.52
CA PRO A 205 -13.08 41.53 -25.46
C PRO A 205 -13.27 40.14 -26.07
N PHE A 206 -12.79 39.11 -25.37
CA PHE A 206 -13.09 37.72 -25.67
C PHE A 206 -14.08 37.21 -24.62
N PHE A 207 -15.23 36.69 -25.05
CA PHE A 207 -16.32 36.24 -24.17
C PHE A 207 -16.66 34.78 -24.48
N GLY A 208 -17.13 34.02 -23.49
CA GLY A 208 -17.50 32.61 -23.69
C GLY A 208 -16.27 31.69 -23.82
N LEU A 209 -15.41 31.76 -22.82
CA LEU A 209 -14.18 30.99 -22.69
C LEU A 209 -14.31 29.98 -21.56
N ASN A 210 -13.71 28.80 -21.75
CA ASN A 210 -13.70 27.72 -20.75
C ASN A 210 -12.31 27.46 -20.19
N ASP A 211 -11.25 27.84 -20.91
CA ASP A 211 -9.88 27.64 -20.44
C ASP A 211 -8.84 28.54 -21.15
N ILE A 212 -7.66 28.70 -20.57
CA ILE A 212 -6.52 29.45 -21.12
C ILE A 212 -5.21 28.67 -20.89
N ALA A 213 -4.27 28.73 -21.83
CA ALA A 213 -2.89 28.28 -21.63
C ALA A 213 -1.89 29.33 -22.11
N LEU A 214 -0.71 29.36 -21.47
CA LEU A 214 0.39 30.27 -21.77
C LEU A 214 1.63 29.50 -22.26
N GLY A 215 2.25 29.95 -23.35
CA GLY A 215 3.54 29.40 -23.82
C GLY A 215 4.07 30.09 -25.05
N ASP A 216 5.37 29.96 -25.31
CA ASP A 216 6.04 30.53 -26.48
C ASP A 216 5.72 29.68 -27.74
N LEU A 217 4.72 30.10 -28.51
CA LEU A 217 4.20 29.33 -29.65
C LEU A 217 4.85 29.72 -30.98
N ASP A 218 5.49 30.88 -31.07
CA ASP A 218 6.22 31.30 -32.28
C ASP A 218 7.75 31.38 -32.12
N SER A 219 8.25 30.93 -30.97
CA SER A 219 9.67 30.85 -30.62
C SER A 219 10.38 32.20 -30.55
N ASP A 220 9.65 33.25 -30.13
CA ASP A 220 10.19 34.59 -29.95
C ASP A 220 10.56 34.94 -28.49
N SER A 221 10.36 33.98 -27.57
CA SER A 221 10.62 34.05 -26.13
C SER A 221 9.63 34.88 -25.32
N ASP A 222 8.59 35.45 -25.93
CA ASP A 222 7.46 36.04 -25.22
C ASP A 222 6.38 34.95 -25.02
N LEU A 223 5.72 34.89 -23.85
CA LEU A 223 4.63 33.92 -23.62
C LEU A 223 3.37 34.33 -24.38
N ASP A 224 2.92 33.49 -25.31
CA ASP A 224 1.66 33.66 -26.06
C ASP A 224 0.46 33.09 -25.30
N ILE A 225 -0.75 33.49 -25.72
CA ILE A 225 -1.99 33.11 -25.04
C ILE A 225 -2.85 32.26 -25.97
N VAL A 226 -3.23 31.07 -25.53
CA VAL A 226 -4.27 30.25 -26.18
C VAL A 226 -5.55 30.35 -25.38
N VAL A 227 -6.65 30.75 -26.02
CA VAL A 227 -7.97 30.79 -25.40
C VAL A 227 -8.83 29.65 -25.93
N ALA A 228 -9.36 28.82 -25.04
CA ALA A 228 -10.34 27.78 -25.35
C ALA A 228 -11.76 28.36 -25.34
N GLY A 229 -12.37 28.48 -26.53
CA GLY A 229 -13.67 29.12 -26.70
C GLY A 229 -14.85 28.14 -26.83
N GLU A 230 -16.06 28.63 -26.52
CA GLU A 230 -17.31 27.86 -26.53
C GLU A 230 -17.88 27.65 -27.97
N GLY A 231 -17.15 26.88 -28.79
CA GLY A 231 -17.60 26.41 -30.10
C GLY A 231 -17.57 27.46 -31.23
N GLN A 232 -18.44 27.31 -32.23
CA GLN A 232 -18.32 28.04 -33.52
C GLN A 232 -18.56 29.56 -33.45
N LEU A 233 -19.25 30.05 -32.42
CA LEU A 233 -19.50 31.50 -32.23
C LEU A 233 -18.34 32.20 -31.50
N PHE A 234 -17.59 31.44 -30.71
CA PHE A 234 -16.42 31.88 -29.97
C PHE A 234 -15.33 30.83 -30.20
N PRO A 235 -14.75 30.74 -31.42
CA PRO A 235 -13.74 29.74 -31.71
C PRO A 235 -12.51 29.96 -30.84
N SER A 236 -11.83 28.88 -30.46
CA SER A 236 -10.53 28.96 -29.81
C SER A 236 -9.56 29.76 -30.66
N GLN A 237 -8.69 30.54 -30.02
CA GLN A 237 -7.82 31.48 -30.71
C GLN A 237 -6.49 31.64 -29.97
N VAL A 238 -5.40 31.71 -30.76
CA VAL A 238 -4.08 32.12 -30.29
C VAL A 238 -3.97 33.64 -30.34
N PHE A 239 -3.36 34.25 -29.34
CA PHE A 239 -2.97 35.65 -29.31
C PHE A 239 -1.46 35.75 -29.12
N TRP A 240 -0.80 36.38 -30.09
CA TRP A 240 0.64 36.60 -30.07
C TRP A 240 0.97 37.71 -29.09
N ASN A 241 1.87 37.43 -28.15
CA ASN A 241 2.37 38.41 -27.22
C ASN A 241 3.53 39.19 -27.86
N GLU A 242 3.23 40.38 -28.38
CA GLU A 242 4.25 41.25 -28.93
C GLU A 242 4.56 42.40 -27.95
N TRP A 243 4.51 42.16 -26.63
CA TRP A 243 4.60 43.23 -25.65
C TRP A 243 5.96 43.94 -25.67
N ASN A 244 7.05 43.19 -25.77
CA ASN A 244 8.40 43.73 -25.85
C ASN A 244 8.69 44.50 -27.14
N THR A 245 8.03 44.11 -28.24
CA THR A 245 8.28 44.72 -29.55
C THR A 245 7.30 45.83 -29.92
N ARG A 246 6.05 45.71 -29.47
CA ARG A 246 4.92 46.55 -29.90
C ARG A 246 3.95 46.92 -28.77
N GLN A 247 4.15 46.42 -27.54
CA GLN A 247 3.29 46.67 -26.37
C GLN A 247 1.82 46.33 -26.66
N THR A 248 1.60 45.18 -27.29
CA THR A 248 0.27 44.73 -27.71
C THR A 248 0.21 43.21 -27.81
N PHE A 249 -0.98 42.68 -27.60
CA PHE A 249 -1.34 41.32 -27.98
C PHE A 249 -2.03 41.37 -29.35
N THR A 250 -1.65 40.50 -30.29
CA THR A 250 -2.26 40.48 -31.62
C THR A 250 -3.01 39.17 -31.87
N PRO A 251 -4.21 39.21 -32.47
CA PRO A 251 -4.96 38.00 -32.73
C PRO A 251 -4.27 37.15 -33.81
N GLY A 252 -3.95 35.91 -33.44
CA GLY A 252 -3.37 34.87 -34.28
C GLY A 252 -4.42 33.93 -34.88
N PRO A 253 -4.00 32.70 -35.26
CA PRO A 253 -4.85 31.67 -35.86
C PRO A 253 -6.11 31.32 -35.05
N LEU A 254 -7.17 30.96 -35.76
CA LEU A 254 -8.39 30.38 -35.18
C LEU A 254 -8.30 28.85 -35.21
N LEU A 255 -8.55 28.22 -34.07
CA LEU A 255 -8.47 26.79 -33.86
C LEU A 255 -9.90 26.21 -33.86
N VAL A 256 -10.41 25.94 -35.06
CA VAL A 256 -11.81 25.53 -35.26
C VAL A 256 -11.99 24.03 -35.04
N THR A 257 -12.69 23.66 -33.96
CA THR A 257 -13.07 22.28 -33.61
C THR A 257 -14.55 22.01 -33.89
N SER A 258 -14.99 20.75 -33.86
CA SER A 258 -16.40 20.39 -34.09
C SER A 258 -17.29 20.54 -32.84
N GLY A 259 -16.71 20.44 -31.64
CA GLY A 259 -17.39 20.53 -30.35
C GLY A 259 -17.18 21.84 -29.59
N VAL A 260 -17.67 21.88 -28.34
CA VAL A 260 -17.34 22.93 -27.36
C VAL A 260 -16.01 22.56 -26.71
N ASN A 261 -15.06 23.49 -26.65
CA ASN A 261 -13.76 23.24 -26.03
C ASN A 261 -13.85 23.56 -24.54
N SER A 262 -13.44 22.65 -23.68
CA SER A 262 -13.59 22.75 -22.21
C SER A 262 -12.27 22.93 -21.47
N GLY A 263 -11.18 22.43 -22.05
CA GLY A 263 -9.82 22.53 -21.52
C GLY A 263 -8.79 22.69 -22.63
N VAL A 264 -7.65 23.29 -22.30
CA VAL A 264 -6.50 23.46 -23.19
C VAL A 264 -5.19 23.23 -22.43
N ALA A 265 -4.29 22.48 -23.05
CA ALA A 265 -2.92 22.34 -22.58
C ALA A 265 -1.96 22.41 -23.77
N ILE A 266 -0.72 22.79 -23.50
CA ILE A 266 0.32 22.92 -24.52
C ILE A 266 1.59 22.16 -24.10
N ALA A 267 2.21 21.49 -25.05
CA ALA A 267 3.46 20.76 -24.89
C ALA A 267 4.04 20.46 -26.28
N ASP A 268 5.32 20.09 -26.37
CA ASP A 268 5.87 19.48 -27.58
C ASP A 268 5.36 18.03 -27.66
N LEU A 269 4.32 17.78 -28.46
CA LEU A 269 3.61 16.49 -28.50
C LEU A 269 4.16 15.57 -29.60
N ASP A 270 5.05 16.05 -30.46
CA ASP A 270 5.67 15.24 -31.52
C ASP A 270 7.21 15.32 -31.55
N ASN A 271 7.78 15.87 -30.48
CA ASN A 271 9.22 15.98 -30.25
C ASN A 271 9.95 16.76 -31.36
N ASP A 272 9.30 17.79 -31.91
CA ASP A 272 9.86 18.67 -32.94
C ASP A 272 10.41 20.01 -32.40
N SER A 273 10.37 20.20 -31.09
CA SER A 273 10.78 21.39 -30.35
C SER A 273 9.89 22.62 -30.53
N HIS A 274 8.68 22.45 -31.08
CA HIS A 274 7.65 23.47 -31.10
C HIS A 274 6.47 23.05 -30.22
N LEU A 275 5.96 23.98 -29.41
CA LEU A 275 4.79 23.69 -28.57
C LEU A 275 3.53 23.53 -29.43
N ASP A 276 2.87 22.39 -29.26
CA ASP A 276 1.57 22.04 -29.82
C ASP A 276 0.43 22.36 -28.85
N ILE A 277 -0.80 22.37 -29.37
CA ILE A 277 -2.00 22.69 -28.57
C ILE A 277 -2.94 21.49 -28.53
N TYR A 278 -3.19 20.94 -27.34
CA TYR A 278 -4.22 19.94 -27.10
C TYR A 278 -5.51 20.61 -26.64
N LEU A 279 -6.62 20.36 -27.33
CA LEU A 279 -7.94 20.83 -26.93
C LEU A 279 -8.82 19.65 -26.48
N ALA A 280 -9.23 19.69 -25.20
CA ALA A 280 -10.28 18.83 -24.68
C ALA A 280 -11.65 19.37 -25.12
N THR A 281 -12.50 18.51 -25.68
CA THR A 281 -13.77 18.94 -26.26
C THR A 281 -14.95 18.10 -25.79
N SER A 282 -16.16 18.62 -26.00
CA SER A 282 -17.41 17.88 -25.80
C SER A 282 -17.64 16.76 -26.82
N GLU A 283 -16.77 16.64 -27.82
CA GLU A 283 -16.74 15.60 -28.86
C GLU A 283 -15.31 15.00 -28.91
N ALA A 284 -14.81 14.63 -30.09
CA ALA A 284 -13.43 14.18 -30.22
C ALA A 284 -12.44 15.31 -29.89
N ASN A 285 -11.49 15.05 -28.98
CA ASN A 285 -10.39 15.95 -28.67
C ASN A 285 -9.52 16.18 -29.91
N VAL A 286 -8.84 17.32 -29.99
CA VAL A 286 -8.04 17.68 -31.16
C VAL A 286 -6.71 18.25 -30.74
N VAL A 287 -5.63 17.70 -31.29
CA VAL A 287 -4.29 18.31 -31.24
C VAL A 287 -4.10 19.20 -32.46
N TRP A 288 -3.61 20.42 -32.24
CA TRP A 288 -3.17 21.34 -33.27
C TRP A 288 -1.65 21.38 -33.29
N TRP A 289 -1.09 20.76 -34.35
CA TRP A 289 0.34 20.64 -34.54
C TRP A 289 0.93 21.98 -35.00
N ASN A 290 1.87 22.53 -34.25
CA ASN A 290 2.61 23.72 -34.60
C ASN A 290 3.66 23.37 -35.65
N ASN A 291 3.66 24.04 -36.79
CA ASN A 291 4.63 23.73 -37.86
C ASN A 291 5.93 24.55 -37.75
N GLY A 292 6.13 25.28 -36.64
CA GLY A 292 7.31 26.11 -36.37
C GLY A 292 7.37 27.41 -37.19
N ASP A 293 6.30 27.74 -37.91
CA ASP A 293 6.20 28.92 -38.77
C ASP A 293 5.01 29.84 -38.41
N GLY A 294 4.47 29.67 -37.20
CA GLY A 294 3.29 30.41 -36.70
C GLY A 294 1.96 29.91 -37.29
N PHE A 295 1.97 28.75 -37.98
CA PHE A 295 0.76 28.09 -38.47
C PHE A 295 0.55 26.74 -37.79
N PHE A 296 -0.72 26.39 -37.60
CA PHE A 296 -1.13 25.13 -36.98
C PHE A 296 -1.87 24.22 -37.95
N SER A 297 -1.63 22.91 -37.83
CA SER A 297 -2.29 21.86 -38.60
C SER A 297 -3.13 21.00 -37.66
N ALA A 298 -4.44 20.87 -37.91
CA ALA A 298 -5.29 20.00 -37.09
C ALA A 298 -4.94 18.52 -37.27
N GLY A 299 -4.77 17.82 -36.15
CA GLY A 299 -4.63 16.36 -36.07
C GLY A 299 -5.95 15.62 -36.26
N THR A 300 -5.87 14.29 -36.20
CA THR A 300 -7.07 13.44 -36.15
C THR A 300 -7.72 13.53 -34.78
N GLY A 301 -9.06 13.45 -34.74
CA GLY A 301 -9.80 13.47 -33.47
C GLY A 301 -9.44 12.28 -32.57
N ILE A 302 -9.32 12.54 -31.26
CA ILE A 302 -8.95 11.58 -30.22
C ILE A 302 -10.17 11.34 -29.33
N GLY A 303 -10.61 10.08 -29.24
CA GLY A 303 -11.83 9.72 -28.51
C GLY A 303 -13.13 10.28 -29.10
N ASP A 304 -14.23 10.10 -28.36
CA ASP A 304 -15.57 10.58 -28.73
C ASP A 304 -16.41 10.99 -27.51
N GLN A 305 -15.76 11.29 -26.38
CA GLN A 305 -16.41 11.54 -25.08
C GLN A 305 -16.47 13.04 -24.73
N ASN A 306 -17.22 13.37 -23.67
CA ASN A 306 -17.36 14.75 -23.19
C ASN A 306 -16.29 15.05 -22.14
N ASP A 307 -15.10 15.40 -22.61
CA ASP A 307 -13.95 15.69 -21.76
C ASP A 307 -13.98 17.17 -21.33
N THR A 308 -13.72 17.42 -20.04
CA THR A 308 -13.77 18.77 -19.44
C THR A 308 -12.44 19.44 -19.29
N ASP A 309 -11.38 18.67 -19.25
CA ASP A 309 -10.04 19.17 -18.99
C ASP A 309 -8.99 18.23 -19.55
N VAL A 310 -7.77 18.73 -19.71
CA VAL A 310 -6.61 17.93 -20.07
C VAL A 310 -5.40 18.35 -19.24
N ALA A 311 -4.70 17.37 -18.67
CA ALA A 311 -3.36 17.52 -18.12
C ALA A 311 -2.38 16.71 -18.96
N LEU A 312 -1.23 17.28 -19.29
CA LEU A 312 -0.21 16.65 -20.13
C LEU A 312 1.00 16.22 -19.29
N GLY A 313 1.58 15.07 -19.62
CA GLY A 313 2.74 14.53 -18.94
C GLY A 313 3.16 13.20 -19.55
N ASP A 314 4.41 12.79 -19.39
CA ASP A 314 4.85 11.44 -19.74
C ASP A 314 4.45 10.49 -18.60
N PHE A 315 3.34 9.77 -18.78
CA PHE A 315 2.83 8.88 -17.73
C PHE A 315 3.45 7.48 -17.83
N ASN A 316 3.97 7.09 -18.99
CA ASN A 316 4.47 5.72 -19.18
C ASN A 316 6.01 5.62 -19.20
N GLY A 317 6.71 6.76 -19.13
CA GLY A 317 8.16 6.87 -19.13
C GLY A 317 8.82 6.60 -20.49
N ASP A 318 8.06 6.68 -21.60
CA ASP A 318 8.58 6.44 -22.95
C ASP A 318 9.19 7.68 -23.61
N GLY A 319 9.09 8.83 -22.97
CA GLY A 319 9.61 10.12 -23.42
C GLY A 319 8.70 10.86 -24.38
N ASP A 320 7.53 10.33 -24.72
CA ASP A 320 6.48 11.02 -25.45
C ASP A 320 5.43 11.58 -24.47
N VAL A 321 5.04 12.84 -24.64
CA VAL A 321 4.05 13.46 -23.75
C VAL A 321 2.65 12.90 -24.02
N ASP A 322 2.04 12.32 -22.98
CA ASP A 322 0.70 11.75 -22.95
C ASP A 322 -0.36 12.77 -22.45
N ALA A 323 -1.63 12.38 -22.48
CA ALA A 323 -2.74 13.23 -22.02
C ALA A 323 -3.70 12.51 -21.06
N PHE A 324 -3.87 13.07 -19.85
CA PHE A 324 -4.93 12.71 -18.90
C PHE A 324 -6.14 13.62 -19.13
N VAL A 325 -7.33 13.06 -19.30
CA VAL A 325 -8.57 13.82 -19.54
C VAL A 325 -9.62 13.57 -18.46
N THR A 326 -10.18 14.66 -17.94
CA THR A 326 -11.31 14.59 -16.99
C THR A 326 -12.65 14.59 -17.71
N ARG A 327 -13.70 14.02 -17.09
CA ARG A 327 -15.04 13.95 -17.70
C ARG A 327 -16.16 14.50 -16.83
N ARG A 328 -17.13 15.15 -17.50
CA ARG A 328 -18.33 15.72 -16.86
C ARG A 328 -19.61 15.14 -17.41
N ILE A 329 -20.11 14.01 -16.88
CA ILE A 329 -21.49 13.54 -17.14
C ILE A 329 -22.08 12.76 -15.94
N THR A 330 -23.40 12.88 -15.77
CA THR A 330 -24.28 12.01 -14.96
C THR A 330 -24.29 10.56 -15.49
N GLY A 331 -23.39 9.70 -15.01
CA GLY A 331 -23.29 8.28 -15.35
C GLY A 331 -21.88 7.72 -15.09
N SER A 332 -21.72 6.40 -15.06
CA SER A 332 -20.49 5.70 -14.65
C SER A 332 -19.30 5.76 -15.65
N ALA A 333 -19.10 6.84 -16.39
CA ALA A 333 -17.96 6.96 -17.31
C ALA A 333 -16.70 7.38 -16.53
N ALA A 334 -15.61 6.63 -16.69
CA ALA A 334 -14.37 6.92 -15.98
C ALA A 334 -13.65 8.16 -16.54
N ASN A 335 -12.66 8.74 -15.85
CA ASN A 335 -11.65 9.59 -16.52
C ASN A 335 -10.81 8.75 -17.52
N GLY A 336 -9.94 9.36 -18.33
CA GLY A 336 -9.17 8.59 -19.31
C GLY A 336 -7.75 9.09 -19.51
N VAL A 337 -6.87 8.20 -19.97
CA VAL A 337 -5.50 8.53 -20.39
C VAL A 337 -5.32 8.15 -21.85
N TRP A 338 -4.73 9.06 -22.62
CA TRP A 338 -4.39 8.91 -24.02
C TRP A 338 -2.87 8.88 -24.13
N LEU A 339 -2.34 7.69 -24.45
CA LEU A 339 -0.92 7.47 -24.64
C LEU A 339 -0.52 7.91 -26.04
N ASN A 340 0.48 8.78 -26.12
CA ASN A 340 1.11 9.19 -27.36
C ASN A 340 1.97 8.03 -27.90
N ASN A 341 1.97 7.85 -29.21
CA ASN A 341 2.76 6.79 -29.87
C ASN A 341 4.04 7.34 -30.51
N GLY A 342 4.36 8.62 -30.32
CA GLY A 342 5.50 9.31 -30.94
C GLY A 342 5.35 9.51 -32.46
N ASP A 343 4.20 9.15 -33.04
CA ASP A 343 3.93 9.25 -34.48
C ASP A 343 2.71 10.14 -34.81
N ARG A 344 2.43 11.11 -33.92
CA ARG A 344 1.27 12.02 -33.95
C ARG A 344 -0.08 11.29 -33.83
N THR A 345 -0.07 10.10 -33.24
CA THR A 345 -1.29 9.34 -32.93
C THR A 345 -1.35 9.00 -31.46
N PHE A 346 -2.58 8.87 -30.95
CA PHE A 346 -2.85 8.54 -29.55
C PHE A 346 -3.64 7.23 -29.46
N ARG A 347 -3.36 6.43 -28.44
CA ARG A 347 -4.12 5.23 -28.08
C ARG A 347 -4.70 5.40 -26.67
N ALA A 348 -5.90 4.88 -26.42
CA ALA A 348 -6.46 4.90 -25.06
C ALA A 348 -5.69 3.91 -24.18
N SER A 349 -5.47 4.25 -22.91
CA SER A 349 -5.17 3.26 -21.88
C SER A 349 -6.43 2.49 -21.48
N ASP A 350 -6.27 1.33 -20.85
CA ASP A 350 -7.38 0.50 -20.37
C ASP A 350 -7.82 0.87 -18.93
N ASP A 351 -7.28 1.95 -18.36
CA ASP A 351 -7.46 2.33 -16.95
C ASP A 351 -8.90 2.73 -16.61
N GLN A 352 -9.33 2.37 -15.40
CA GLN A 352 -10.65 2.71 -14.86
C GLN A 352 -10.54 3.80 -13.78
N LEU A 353 -10.30 5.04 -14.22
CA LEU A 353 -9.92 6.19 -13.37
C LEU A 353 -11.10 6.90 -12.68
N GLY A 354 -12.00 6.11 -12.06
CA GLY A 354 -13.14 6.57 -11.26
C GLY A 354 -14.20 7.33 -12.04
N ASN A 355 -15.44 7.39 -11.55
CA ASN A 355 -16.61 7.80 -12.34
C ASN A 355 -17.40 9.01 -11.78
N ASN A 356 -16.68 9.93 -11.13
CA ASN A 356 -17.27 11.16 -10.61
C ASN A 356 -17.40 12.22 -11.70
N THR A 357 -18.22 13.25 -11.44
CA THR A 357 -18.15 14.48 -12.23
C THR A 357 -16.87 15.22 -11.86
N SER A 358 -15.86 15.08 -12.70
CA SER A 358 -14.56 15.74 -12.57
C SER A 358 -14.56 17.08 -13.32
N PHE A 359 -13.83 18.07 -12.80
CA PHE A 359 -13.76 19.40 -13.39
C PHE A 359 -12.37 19.73 -13.92
N ARG A 360 -11.33 19.49 -13.11
CA ARG A 360 -9.94 19.77 -13.42
C ARG A 360 -9.03 18.68 -12.86
N ALA A 361 -7.87 18.49 -13.48
CA ALA A 361 -6.83 17.63 -12.96
C ALA A 361 -5.47 18.34 -13.00
N ALA A 362 -4.65 18.11 -11.99
CA ALA A 362 -3.27 18.54 -11.95
C ALA A 362 -2.36 17.32 -11.79
N VAL A 363 -1.16 17.40 -12.34
CA VAL A 363 -0.20 16.29 -12.37
C VAL A 363 1.12 16.72 -11.78
N ALA A 364 1.69 15.85 -10.95
CA ALA A 364 2.99 16.01 -10.29
C ALA A 364 3.40 14.66 -9.72
N ASP A 365 4.66 14.54 -9.34
CA ASP A 365 5.15 13.42 -8.53
C ASP A 365 4.72 13.63 -7.07
N LEU A 366 3.69 12.89 -6.61
CA LEU A 366 3.06 13.09 -5.30
C LEU A 366 3.62 12.13 -4.23
N ASP A 367 4.16 10.98 -4.60
CA ASP A 367 4.85 10.05 -3.68
C ASP A 367 6.38 10.18 -3.70
N GLY A 368 6.95 10.90 -4.67
CA GLY A 368 8.39 11.07 -4.82
C GLY A 368 9.06 9.93 -5.60
N ASP A 369 8.30 9.13 -6.35
CA ASP A 369 8.81 7.99 -7.14
C ASP A 369 9.40 8.40 -8.51
N GLY A 370 9.35 9.69 -8.84
CA GLY A 370 9.84 10.25 -10.09
C GLY A 370 8.86 10.14 -11.26
N LYS A 371 7.63 9.66 -11.04
CA LYS A 371 6.57 9.57 -12.05
C LYS A 371 5.48 10.58 -11.80
N LEU A 372 4.71 10.87 -12.83
CA LEU A 372 3.60 11.81 -12.72
C LEU A 372 2.34 11.09 -12.23
N ASP A 373 1.88 11.50 -11.05
CA ASP A 373 0.58 11.18 -10.47
C ASP A 373 -0.47 12.22 -10.85
N VAL A 374 -1.73 11.96 -10.49
CA VAL A 374 -2.85 12.83 -10.84
C VAL A 374 -3.73 13.13 -9.64
N PHE A 375 -3.91 14.42 -9.33
CA PHE A 375 -4.94 14.92 -8.42
C PHE A 375 -6.16 15.42 -9.21
N VAL A 376 -7.35 14.89 -8.90
CA VAL A 376 -8.59 15.19 -9.63
C VAL A 376 -9.60 15.93 -8.74
N ALA A 377 -9.97 17.14 -9.17
CA ALA A 377 -11.01 17.96 -8.54
C ALA A 377 -12.42 17.53 -8.99
N ASN A 378 -13.29 17.20 -8.03
CA ASN A 378 -14.60 16.60 -8.28
C ASN A 378 -15.79 17.39 -7.70
N SER A 379 -16.98 17.12 -8.26
CA SER A 379 -18.28 17.37 -7.61
C SER A 379 -18.56 16.29 -6.54
N GLY A 380 -17.69 16.16 -5.55
CA GLY A 380 -17.70 15.13 -4.53
C GLY A 380 -16.34 15.06 -3.82
N PRO A 381 -15.97 13.93 -3.20
CA PRO A 381 -14.60 13.71 -2.76
C PRO A 381 -13.63 13.89 -3.94
N ASN A 382 -12.55 14.66 -3.73
CA ASN A 382 -11.44 14.67 -4.68
C ASN A 382 -10.73 13.31 -4.66
N LYS A 383 -10.05 12.98 -5.75
CA LYS A 383 -9.37 11.70 -5.93
C LYS A 383 -7.92 11.91 -6.31
N VAL A 384 -7.04 11.05 -5.82
CA VAL A 384 -5.62 11.01 -6.18
C VAL A 384 -5.32 9.64 -6.77
N TRP A 385 -4.74 9.63 -7.97
CA TRP A 385 -4.34 8.45 -8.71
C TRP A 385 -2.81 8.42 -8.78
N LEU A 386 -2.22 7.35 -8.24
CA LEU A 386 -0.78 7.13 -8.24
C LEU A 386 -0.36 6.30 -9.43
N ASN A 387 0.66 6.75 -10.14
CA ASN A 387 1.17 6.11 -11.34
C ASN A 387 2.24 5.08 -10.99
N ALA A 388 1.78 3.94 -10.48
CA ALA A 388 2.67 2.90 -9.99
C ALA A 388 3.51 2.27 -11.12
N SER A 389 4.78 2.04 -10.82
CA SER A 389 5.59 1.03 -11.51
C SER A 389 4.93 -0.35 -11.40
N GLN A 390 5.03 -1.17 -12.46
CA GLN A 390 5.26 -2.59 -12.20
C GLN A 390 6.53 -2.65 -11.34
N PRO A 391 6.50 -3.16 -10.10
CA PRO A 391 7.67 -3.09 -9.22
C PRO A 391 8.86 -3.72 -9.93
N GLY A 392 9.87 -2.88 -10.16
CA GLY A 392 11.18 -3.29 -10.65
C GLY A 392 12.11 -3.50 -9.45
N PRO A 393 13.11 -4.38 -9.57
CA PRO A 393 13.99 -4.77 -8.46
C PRO A 393 15.01 -3.69 -8.01
N ASP A 394 14.85 -2.42 -8.39
CA ASP A 394 15.88 -1.38 -8.22
C ASP A 394 15.37 -0.06 -7.57
N ASP A 395 14.24 -0.06 -6.85
CA ASP A 395 13.80 1.14 -6.09
C ASP A 395 14.60 1.25 -4.76
N GLU A 396 15.85 1.71 -4.86
CA GLU A 396 16.85 1.80 -3.78
C GLU A 396 16.48 2.71 -2.58
N ASP A 397 15.28 3.30 -2.52
CA ASP A 397 14.86 4.23 -1.45
C ASP A 397 13.65 3.73 -0.61
N ASP A 398 13.11 2.52 -0.83
CA ASP A 398 12.01 1.98 0.00
C ASP A 398 12.52 1.26 1.29
N GLU A 399 13.13 2.03 2.21
CA GLU A 399 13.42 1.56 3.59
C GLU A 399 12.12 1.29 4.41
N ARG A 400 10.92 1.39 3.79
CA ARG A 400 9.62 1.30 4.45
C ARG A 400 8.74 0.19 3.86
N ILE A 401 8.89 -1.00 4.43
CA ILE A 401 7.87 -2.05 4.33
C ILE A 401 6.44 -1.48 4.50
N ARG A 402 5.59 -1.76 3.52
CA ARG A 402 4.20 -1.30 3.51
C ARG A 402 3.43 -1.91 4.69
N PRO A 403 2.35 -1.28 5.17
CA PRO A 403 1.55 -1.86 6.24
C PRO A 403 0.94 -3.18 5.79
N PHE A 404 1.22 -4.26 6.53
CA PHE A 404 0.52 -5.52 6.32
C PHE A 404 -0.89 -5.42 6.90
N ASN A 405 -1.90 -5.59 6.04
CA ASN A 405 -3.30 -5.49 6.42
C ASN A 405 -4.00 -6.83 6.22
N PRO A 406 -4.82 -7.30 7.19
CA PRO A 406 -5.60 -8.50 6.95
C PRO A 406 -6.59 -8.21 5.83
N ASN A 407 -6.67 -9.08 4.81
CA ASN A 407 -7.58 -8.90 3.67
C ASN A 407 -9.09 -9.05 4.03
N GLY A 408 -9.41 -9.07 5.33
CA GLY A 408 -10.75 -9.29 5.86
C GLY A 408 -11.27 -10.71 5.66
N GLN A 409 -10.45 -11.62 5.11
CA GLN A 409 -10.82 -13.00 4.85
C GLN A 409 -10.34 -13.91 5.99
N GLU A 410 -11.32 -14.62 6.55
CA GLU A 410 -11.12 -15.62 7.57
C GLU A 410 -11.17 -17.01 6.90
N LEU A 411 -10.03 -17.73 6.91
CA LEU A 411 -9.89 -19.04 6.24
C LEU A 411 -9.71 -20.16 7.26
N GLY A 412 -10.46 -21.26 7.09
CA GLY A 412 -10.41 -22.35 8.06
C GLY A 412 -10.86 -21.96 9.47
N ILE A 413 -10.96 -22.93 10.37
CA ILE A 413 -11.30 -22.71 11.80
C ILE A 413 -10.51 -23.65 12.74
N ASN A 414 -9.56 -24.40 12.18
CA ASN A 414 -8.83 -25.46 12.87
C ASN A 414 -7.33 -25.21 12.73
N PRO A 415 -6.50 -25.69 13.67
CA PRO A 415 -5.06 -25.49 13.62
C PRO A 415 -4.46 -25.93 12.28
N THR A 416 -3.82 -24.98 11.59
CA THR A 416 -3.09 -25.20 10.34
C THR A 416 -1.60 -25.26 10.63
N PHE A 417 -0.98 -26.41 10.34
CA PHE A 417 0.41 -26.72 10.69
C PHE A 417 1.38 -26.57 9.52
N GLY A 418 0.88 -26.59 8.28
CA GLY A 418 1.66 -26.39 7.07
C GLY A 418 0.86 -25.65 6.01
N ILE A 419 1.55 -24.78 5.28
CA ILE A 419 1.00 -23.98 4.18
C ILE A 419 2.03 -24.03 3.04
N ALA A 420 1.56 -24.18 1.81
CA ALA A 420 2.37 -23.94 0.63
C ALA A 420 1.56 -23.14 -0.39
N LEU A 421 2.23 -22.23 -1.11
CA LEU A 421 1.66 -21.42 -2.17
C LEU A 421 2.22 -21.87 -3.53
N GLY A 422 1.39 -21.82 -4.57
CA GLY A 422 1.79 -22.18 -5.93
C GLY A 422 0.65 -21.99 -6.92
N ARG A 423 0.95 -21.98 -8.22
CA ARG A 423 -0.07 -21.92 -9.28
C ARG A 423 -0.64 -23.31 -9.49
N LEU A 424 -1.80 -23.61 -8.91
CA LEU A 424 -2.36 -24.96 -8.92
C LEU A 424 -3.32 -25.18 -10.10
N ASP A 425 -3.97 -24.12 -10.60
CA ASP A 425 -4.92 -24.20 -11.71
C ASP A 425 -4.43 -23.61 -13.05
N ASN A 426 -3.12 -23.31 -13.13
CA ASN A 426 -2.45 -22.71 -14.28
C ASN A 426 -2.93 -21.29 -14.65
N ASP A 427 -3.54 -20.57 -13.70
CA ASP A 427 -3.75 -19.14 -13.85
C ASP A 427 -2.52 -18.32 -13.39
N ALA A 428 -2.65 -16.99 -13.37
CA ALA A 428 -1.55 -16.10 -12.97
C ALA A 428 -1.41 -15.96 -11.45
N ALA A 429 -2.47 -16.23 -10.70
CA ALA A 429 -2.57 -16.02 -9.27
C ALA A 429 -1.94 -17.17 -8.48
N LEU A 430 -1.44 -16.87 -7.29
CA LEU A 430 -0.96 -17.90 -6.36
C LEU A 430 -2.14 -18.49 -5.59
N ASP A 431 -2.28 -19.80 -5.67
CA ASP A 431 -3.20 -20.60 -4.87
C ASP A 431 -2.53 -21.10 -3.59
N ALA A 432 -3.30 -21.69 -2.69
CA ALA A 432 -2.77 -22.22 -1.43
C ALA A 432 -3.22 -23.65 -1.14
N ILE A 433 -2.34 -24.44 -0.53
CA ILE A 433 -2.68 -25.71 0.12
C ILE A 433 -2.40 -25.61 1.62
N THR A 434 -3.38 -25.96 2.45
CA THR A 434 -3.23 -25.95 3.91
C THR A 434 -3.39 -27.34 4.51
N ALA A 435 -2.45 -27.72 5.37
CA ALA A 435 -2.47 -28.97 6.12
C ALA A 435 -2.94 -28.70 7.56
N SER A 436 -4.18 -29.08 7.86
CA SER A 436 -4.84 -28.79 9.13
C SER A 436 -5.27 -30.05 9.86
N PHE A 437 -5.70 -29.90 11.13
CA PHE A 437 -6.12 -31.02 11.97
C PHE A 437 -7.30 -31.83 11.41
N ASP A 438 -8.18 -31.21 10.63
CA ASP A 438 -9.36 -31.87 10.06
C ASP A 438 -9.19 -32.35 8.61
N GLY A 439 -7.99 -32.20 8.05
CA GLY A 439 -7.67 -32.59 6.69
C GLY A 439 -6.89 -31.51 5.95
N THR A 440 -6.56 -31.79 4.70
CA THR A 440 -5.87 -30.84 3.82
C THR A 440 -6.88 -30.10 2.96
N ARG A 441 -6.70 -28.81 2.74
CA ARG A 441 -7.56 -27.99 1.88
C ARG A 441 -6.77 -27.41 0.73
N ILE A 442 -7.40 -27.39 -0.43
CA ILE A 442 -6.95 -26.67 -1.63
C ILE A 442 -7.78 -25.39 -1.73
N TRP A 443 -7.11 -24.26 -1.77
CA TRP A 443 -7.69 -22.93 -1.89
C TRP A 443 -7.29 -22.35 -3.22
N LEU A 444 -8.25 -22.16 -4.12
CA LEU A 444 -8.00 -21.44 -5.37
C LEU A 444 -8.22 -19.94 -5.17
N ASN A 445 -7.37 -19.14 -5.79
CA ASN A 445 -7.32 -17.70 -5.65
C ASN A 445 -7.58 -17.04 -7.01
N GLY A 446 -8.71 -16.36 -7.15
CA GLY A 446 -9.15 -15.93 -8.48
C GLY A 446 -9.80 -17.07 -9.28
N GLY A 447 -10.02 -16.84 -10.58
CA GLY A 447 -10.72 -17.75 -11.49
C GLY A 447 -12.20 -17.42 -11.73
N GLY A 448 -12.58 -17.25 -13.01
CA GLY A 448 -13.97 -16.99 -13.43
C GLY A 448 -14.43 -15.53 -13.24
N GLU A 449 -15.45 -15.31 -12.39
CA GLU A 449 -15.99 -13.97 -12.04
C GLU A 449 -15.43 -13.43 -10.70
N GLN A 450 -14.52 -14.14 -10.03
CA GLN A 450 -13.98 -13.78 -8.71
C GLN A 450 -12.69 -12.94 -8.85
N PRO A 451 -12.50 -11.90 -8.03
CA PRO A 451 -11.27 -11.11 -8.03
C PRO A 451 -10.09 -11.86 -7.40
N VAL A 452 -8.89 -11.60 -7.90
CA VAL A 452 -7.61 -12.06 -7.31
C VAL A 452 -7.45 -11.47 -5.90
N GLY A 453 -6.80 -12.20 -4.99
CA GLY A 453 -6.67 -11.85 -3.57
C GLY A 453 -7.81 -12.39 -2.69
N ARG A 454 -8.70 -13.22 -3.25
CA ARG A 454 -9.79 -13.89 -2.53
C ARG A 454 -9.78 -15.39 -2.77
N PHE A 455 -9.52 -16.12 -1.69
CA PHE A 455 -9.45 -17.57 -1.71
C PHE A 455 -10.82 -18.23 -1.61
N HIS A 456 -11.02 -19.38 -2.25
CA HIS A 456 -12.16 -20.24 -1.99
C HIS A 456 -11.73 -21.70 -1.91
N GLU A 457 -12.36 -22.46 -1.01
CA GLU A 457 -12.06 -23.89 -0.86
C GLU A 457 -12.53 -24.63 -2.12
N ALA A 458 -11.58 -25.12 -2.92
CA ALA A 458 -11.85 -25.88 -4.14
C ALA A 458 -11.97 -27.37 -3.85
N GLN A 459 -11.15 -27.88 -2.93
CA GLN A 459 -11.15 -29.29 -2.56
C GLN A 459 -10.72 -29.49 -1.10
N HIS A 460 -11.36 -30.46 -0.44
CA HIS A 460 -10.97 -30.94 0.89
C HIS A 460 -10.55 -32.42 0.82
N LEU A 461 -9.34 -32.71 1.26
CA LEU A 461 -8.71 -34.02 1.25
C LEU A 461 -8.75 -34.60 2.68
N GLU A 462 -9.76 -35.43 2.96
CA GLU A 462 -10.03 -36.00 4.29
C GLU A 462 -9.11 -37.18 4.65
N ASP A 463 -7.79 -36.97 4.71
CA ASP A 463 -6.80 -38.04 4.92
C ASP A 463 -6.10 -38.05 6.29
N GLY A 464 -6.70 -37.37 7.27
CA GLY A 464 -6.26 -37.36 8.66
C GLY A 464 -5.69 -36.00 9.07
N TRP A 465 -4.91 -35.99 10.15
CA TRP A 465 -4.38 -34.76 10.73
C TRP A 465 -3.15 -34.30 9.96
N GLY A 466 -3.27 -33.25 9.15
CA GLY A 466 -2.14 -32.68 8.41
C GLY A 466 -1.07 -32.10 9.34
N GLN A 467 0.20 -32.24 8.97
CA GLN A 467 1.36 -31.71 9.72
C GLN A 467 2.23 -30.76 8.90
N ALA A 468 2.45 -31.09 7.63
CA ALA A 468 3.23 -30.28 6.72
C ALA A 468 2.81 -30.60 5.28
N VAL A 469 3.12 -29.69 4.38
CA VAL A 469 2.86 -29.82 2.95
C VAL A 469 3.99 -29.16 2.16
N ALA A 470 4.36 -29.73 1.02
CA ALA A 470 5.25 -29.12 0.03
C ALA A 470 4.67 -29.33 -1.37
N LEU A 471 4.97 -28.39 -2.27
CA LEU A 471 4.53 -28.39 -3.66
C LEU A 471 5.72 -28.54 -4.63
N GLY A 472 5.53 -29.30 -5.71
CA GLY A 472 6.53 -29.50 -6.76
C GLY A 472 6.00 -30.41 -7.86
N ASP A 473 6.57 -30.37 -9.06
CA ASP A 473 6.25 -31.30 -10.14
C ASP A 473 6.89 -32.67 -9.84
N LEU A 474 6.09 -33.66 -9.45
CA LEU A 474 6.58 -34.96 -8.97
C LEU A 474 6.46 -36.06 -10.02
N ASP A 475 5.60 -35.91 -11.03
CA ASP A 475 5.41 -36.89 -12.10
C ASP A 475 5.88 -36.42 -13.50
N GLY A 476 6.37 -35.18 -13.60
CA GLY A 476 7.00 -34.60 -14.79
C GLY A 476 6.01 -34.02 -15.79
N ASP A 477 4.77 -33.73 -15.40
CA ASP A 477 3.73 -33.17 -16.26
C ASP A 477 3.66 -31.64 -16.27
N SER A 478 4.53 -30.99 -15.48
CA SER A 478 4.63 -29.53 -15.29
C SER A 478 3.51 -28.88 -14.48
N ASP A 479 2.54 -29.64 -13.98
CA ASP A 479 1.61 -29.16 -12.96
C ASP A 479 2.23 -29.36 -11.56
N LEU A 480 1.93 -28.46 -10.62
CA LEU A 480 2.43 -28.61 -9.25
C LEU A 480 1.61 -29.67 -8.50
N ASP A 481 2.29 -30.73 -8.06
CA ASP A 481 1.79 -31.76 -7.17
C ASP A 481 2.04 -31.42 -5.70
N ALA A 482 1.47 -32.19 -4.78
CA ALA A 482 1.66 -31.99 -3.35
C ALA A 482 2.13 -33.25 -2.61
N VAL A 483 3.09 -33.09 -1.70
CA VAL A 483 3.39 -34.09 -0.66
C VAL A 483 2.81 -33.61 0.65
N VAL A 484 1.91 -34.39 1.25
CA VAL A 484 1.26 -34.07 2.51
C VAL A 484 1.65 -35.07 3.59
N LEU A 485 2.04 -34.57 4.76
CA LEU A 485 2.39 -35.36 5.94
C LEU A 485 1.22 -35.42 6.92
N TYR A 486 1.01 -36.58 7.52
CA TYR A 486 -0.10 -36.85 8.43
C TYR A 486 0.34 -37.42 9.78
N PHE A 487 -0.34 -36.99 10.84
CA PHE A 487 -0.17 -37.52 12.19
C PHE A 487 -1.07 -38.76 12.41
N GLY A 488 -0.47 -39.91 12.72
CA GLY A 488 -1.14 -41.03 13.37
C GLY A 488 -2.10 -41.90 12.52
N GLY A 489 -1.96 -41.91 11.19
CA GLY A 489 -2.81 -42.65 10.25
C GLY A 489 -2.23 -43.97 9.70
N GLU A 490 -2.92 -44.58 8.72
CA GLU A 490 -2.46 -45.76 7.95
C GLU A 490 -1.32 -45.39 6.96
N TYR A 491 -1.22 -44.09 6.62
CA TYR A 491 -0.17 -43.48 5.81
C TYR A 491 0.32 -42.22 6.52
N ASN A 492 1.63 -42.09 6.73
CA ASN A 492 2.22 -40.92 7.40
C ASN A 492 2.67 -39.82 6.40
N ALA A 493 2.83 -40.17 5.13
CA ALA A 493 3.13 -39.26 4.03
C ALA A 493 2.44 -39.74 2.75
N ARG A 494 1.87 -38.82 1.97
CA ARG A 494 1.15 -39.14 0.72
C ARG A 494 1.44 -38.11 -0.35
N ILE A 495 1.57 -38.60 -1.58
CA ILE A 495 1.65 -37.79 -2.80
C ILE A 495 0.25 -37.58 -3.37
N TRP A 496 -0.04 -36.35 -3.76
CA TRP A 496 -1.27 -35.91 -4.39
C TRP A 496 -0.94 -35.31 -5.75
N LEU A 497 -1.47 -35.94 -6.81
CA LEU A 497 -1.21 -35.53 -8.18
C LEU A 497 -2.27 -34.54 -8.65
N ASN A 498 -1.83 -33.44 -9.24
CA ASN A 498 -2.67 -32.39 -9.82
C ASN A 498 -2.86 -32.64 -11.33
N GLY A 499 -4.00 -32.25 -11.90
CA GLY A 499 -4.21 -32.32 -13.36
C GLY A 499 -4.26 -33.73 -13.99
N GLU A 500 -3.95 -34.79 -13.24
CA GLU A 500 -3.81 -36.14 -13.77
C GLU A 500 -5.14 -36.73 -14.29
N GLY A 501 -5.09 -37.52 -15.36
CA GLY A 501 -6.23 -38.33 -15.82
C GLY A 501 -7.32 -37.56 -16.58
N GLY A 502 -7.07 -36.30 -16.95
CA GLY A 502 -8.00 -35.42 -17.67
C GLY A 502 -8.94 -34.62 -16.77
N ASP A 503 -8.59 -34.50 -15.49
CA ASP A 503 -9.22 -33.57 -14.57
C ASP A 503 -8.80 -32.12 -14.88
N PRO A 504 -9.63 -31.14 -14.52
CA PRO A 504 -9.23 -29.74 -14.65
C PRO A 504 -8.03 -29.45 -13.72
N PRO A 505 -7.10 -28.57 -14.14
CA PRO A 505 -6.08 -28.00 -13.25
C PRO A 505 -6.71 -27.48 -11.95
N GLY A 506 -5.99 -27.61 -10.84
CA GLY A 506 -6.46 -27.27 -9.49
C GLY A 506 -7.23 -28.39 -8.80
N SER A 507 -7.24 -29.61 -9.36
CA SER A 507 -7.89 -30.79 -8.78
C SER A 507 -6.88 -31.89 -8.48
N PHE A 508 -6.87 -32.33 -7.21
CA PHE A 508 -5.92 -33.30 -6.71
C PHE A 508 -6.52 -34.70 -6.55
N ARG A 509 -5.74 -35.72 -6.89
CA ARG A 509 -6.07 -37.14 -6.66
C ARG A 509 -4.98 -37.85 -5.88
N SER A 510 -5.34 -38.92 -5.18
CA SER A 510 -4.35 -39.66 -4.39
C SER A 510 -3.39 -40.42 -5.33
N GLY A 511 -2.11 -40.04 -5.28
CA GLY A 511 -1.00 -40.72 -5.93
C GLY A 511 -0.39 -41.82 -5.06
N GLN A 512 0.93 -42.01 -5.17
CA GLN A 512 1.66 -43.00 -4.38
C GLN A 512 1.60 -42.66 -2.88
N ALA A 513 1.19 -43.63 -2.06
CA ALA A 513 1.38 -43.56 -0.62
C ALA A 513 2.78 -44.04 -0.24
N LEU A 514 3.48 -43.31 0.63
CA LEU A 514 4.81 -43.69 1.09
C LEU A 514 4.68 -44.66 2.29
N VAL A 515 4.36 -45.92 1.98
CA VAL A 515 3.90 -46.95 2.94
C VAL A 515 4.98 -47.40 3.95
N GLU A 516 6.20 -46.88 3.86
CA GLU A 516 7.29 -47.12 4.83
C GLU A 516 7.79 -45.85 5.53
N ALA A 517 7.06 -44.73 5.42
CA ALA A 517 7.43 -43.49 6.09
C ALA A 517 7.41 -43.66 7.62
N THR A 518 8.52 -43.27 8.27
CA THR A 518 8.67 -43.21 9.73
C THR A 518 7.45 -42.63 10.41
N SER A 519 7.14 -43.16 11.60
CA SER A 519 6.03 -42.64 12.41
C SER A 519 6.25 -41.16 12.71
N ASN A 520 5.22 -40.33 12.54
CA ASN A 520 5.23 -38.91 12.90
C ASN A 520 6.26 -38.05 12.12
N PRO A 521 6.12 -37.92 10.80
CA PRO A 521 6.85 -36.93 10.02
C PRO A 521 6.24 -35.54 10.25
N GLU A 522 7.11 -34.55 10.43
CA GLU A 522 6.74 -33.17 10.79
C GLU A 522 7.24 -32.14 9.78
N GLY A 523 8.25 -32.46 8.97
CA GLY A 523 8.77 -31.57 7.92
C GLY A 523 9.04 -32.34 6.63
N VAL A 524 8.93 -31.65 5.50
CA VAL A 524 9.17 -32.19 4.16
C VAL A 524 9.91 -31.14 3.34
N ALA A 525 10.87 -31.58 2.53
CA ALA A 525 11.52 -30.78 1.50
C ALA A 525 11.49 -31.56 0.18
N LEU A 526 11.28 -30.84 -0.92
CA LEU A 526 11.35 -31.37 -2.28
C LEU A 526 12.60 -30.81 -2.95
N VAL A 527 13.48 -31.68 -3.39
CA VAL A 527 14.80 -31.27 -3.89
C VAL A 527 15.41 -32.39 -4.71
N ASP A 528 16.05 -32.07 -5.84
CA ASP A 528 16.81 -33.01 -6.65
C ASP A 528 18.15 -33.31 -5.94
N VAL A 529 18.27 -34.46 -5.27
CA VAL A 529 19.46 -34.80 -4.49
C VAL A 529 20.45 -35.69 -5.25
N ASP A 530 20.07 -36.27 -6.38
CA ASP A 530 20.98 -37.08 -7.19
C ASP A 530 21.33 -36.46 -8.55
N ASN A 531 20.88 -35.23 -8.79
CA ASN A 531 21.13 -34.39 -9.96
C ASN A 531 20.63 -35.04 -11.26
N ASP A 532 19.50 -35.75 -11.21
CA ASP A 532 18.88 -36.36 -12.39
C ASP A 532 17.80 -35.48 -13.05
N GLY A 533 17.42 -34.38 -12.39
CA GLY A 533 16.46 -33.39 -12.84
C GLY A 533 15.04 -33.61 -12.30
N ASP A 534 14.79 -34.70 -11.57
CA ASP A 534 13.50 -35.00 -10.95
C ASP A 534 13.53 -34.62 -9.45
N LEU A 535 12.42 -34.12 -8.91
CA LEU A 535 12.36 -33.75 -7.49
C LEU A 535 12.25 -35.00 -6.60
N ASP A 536 13.17 -35.13 -5.65
CA ASP A 536 13.14 -36.15 -4.59
C ASP A 536 12.44 -35.64 -3.33
N ILE A 537 12.07 -36.56 -2.43
CA ILE A 537 11.37 -36.25 -1.19
C ILE A 537 12.26 -36.53 0.01
N VAL A 538 12.53 -35.50 0.81
CA VAL A 538 13.20 -35.63 2.11
C VAL A 538 12.19 -35.40 3.24
N LEU A 539 12.08 -36.36 4.15
CA LEU A 539 11.13 -36.32 5.27
C LEU A 539 11.86 -36.18 6.60
N ALA A 540 11.57 -35.13 7.35
CA ALA A 540 11.99 -34.98 8.74
C ALA A 540 10.99 -35.64 9.68
N SER A 541 11.46 -36.56 10.53
CA SER A 541 10.62 -37.23 11.54
C SER A 541 11.31 -37.38 12.88
N ALA A 542 10.51 -37.21 13.94
CA ALA A 542 10.95 -37.36 15.33
C ALA A 542 11.49 -38.77 15.67
N PHE A 543 11.28 -39.76 14.78
CA PHE A 543 11.72 -41.14 14.97
C PHE A 543 12.78 -41.60 13.94
N GLY A 544 13.32 -40.68 13.14
CA GLY A 544 14.35 -40.91 12.13
C GLY A 544 13.91 -40.35 10.78
N SER A 545 14.75 -39.54 10.15
CA SER A 545 14.41 -38.88 8.89
C SER A 545 14.74 -39.76 7.68
N GLU A 546 14.07 -39.53 6.55
CA GLU A 546 14.11 -40.41 5.36
C GLU A 546 14.32 -39.64 4.06
N LEU A 547 14.85 -40.33 3.06
CA LEU A 547 14.99 -39.86 1.69
C LEU A 547 14.31 -40.85 0.75
N TRP A 548 13.53 -40.33 -0.19
CA TRP A 548 12.84 -41.08 -1.23
C TRP A 548 13.21 -40.49 -2.58
N LEU A 549 13.84 -41.32 -3.42
CA LEU A 549 14.32 -40.93 -4.74
C LEU A 549 13.23 -41.13 -5.80
N ASN A 550 13.01 -40.13 -6.64
CA ASN A 550 12.15 -40.17 -7.82
C ASN A 550 12.94 -40.71 -9.02
N GLY A 551 12.32 -41.42 -9.96
CA GLY A 551 13.00 -41.88 -11.19
C GLY A 551 14.18 -42.87 -10.99
N ALA A 552 14.52 -43.22 -9.76
CA ALA A 552 15.75 -43.93 -9.43
C ALA A 552 15.85 -45.33 -10.06
N GLU A 553 17.08 -45.74 -10.39
CA GLU A 553 17.41 -47.04 -10.98
C GLU A 553 16.70 -47.33 -12.33
N GLY A 554 16.25 -46.29 -13.04
CA GLY A 554 15.56 -46.40 -14.32
C GLY A 554 14.05 -46.63 -14.20
N ASP A 555 13.47 -46.36 -13.03
CA ASP A 555 12.03 -46.20 -12.90
C ASP A 555 11.57 -44.91 -13.62
N PRO A 556 10.31 -44.83 -14.07
CA PRO A 556 9.75 -43.58 -14.57
C PRO A 556 9.64 -42.52 -13.47
N VAL A 557 9.70 -41.25 -13.85
CA VAL A 557 9.30 -40.11 -13.01
C VAL A 557 7.90 -40.36 -12.43
N GLY A 558 7.69 -39.97 -11.18
CA GLY A 558 6.46 -40.22 -10.41
C GLY A 558 6.50 -41.53 -9.60
N ILE A 559 7.57 -42.31 -9.69
CA ILE A 559 7.77 -43.53 -8.90
C ILE A 559 8.88 -43.32 -7.87
N PHE A 560 8.50 -43.34 -6.61
CA PHE A 560 9.40 -43.04 -5.50
C PHE A 560 9.90 -44.31 -4.80
N ARG A 561 11.21 -44.38 -4.58
CA ARG A 561 11.87 -45.45 -3.82
C ARG A 561 12.64 -44.92 -2.63
N LYS A 562 12.44 -45.56 -1.48
CA LYS A 562 13.18 -45.22 -0.26
C LYS A 562 14.67 -45.52 -0.40
N SER A 563 15.51 -44.53 -0.10
CA SER A 563 16.96 -44.66 -0.03
C SER A 563 17.38 -45.46 1.22
N GLU A 564 18.53 -46.14 1.14
CA GLU A 564 19.15 -46.79 2.31
C GLU A 564 19.85 -45.79 3.25
N GLN A 565 19.97 -44.52 2.84
CA GLN A 565 20.57 -43.46 3.64
C GLN A 565 19.83 -43.28 4.98
N GLN A 566 20.58 -43.18 6.07
CA GLN A 566 20.02 -43.00 7.41
C GLN A 566 20.32 -41.61 7.95
N PHE A 567 19.27 -40.87 8.26
CA PHE A 567 19.36 -39.57 8.91
C PHE A 567 18.91 -39.65 10.37
N SER A 568 19.33 -38.66 11.17
CA SER A 568 18.91 -38.54 12.56
C SER A 568 17.43 -38.13 12.67
N ALA A 569 16.87 -38.24 13.87
CA ALA A 569 15.55 -37.72 14.17
C ALA A 569 15.55 -36.18 14.11
N ALA A 570 14.55 -35.61 13.44
CA ALA A 570 14.40 -34.17 13.21
C ALA A 570 12.90 -33.80 13.12
N THR A 571 12.57 -32.52 13.22
CA THR A 571 11.19 -32.01 13.06
C THR A 571 11.04 -31.14 11.82
N ARG A 572 12.15 -30.58 11.31
CA ARG A 572 12.20 -29.76 10.11
C ARG A 572 13.42 -30.14 9.27
N VAL A 573 13.29 -29.90 7.98
CA VAL A 573 14.36 -30.06 6.99
C VAL A 573 14.26 -28.95 5.97
N VAL A 574 15.41 -28.39 5.61
CA VAL A 574 15.59 -27.46 4.50
C VAL A 574 16.76 -27.93 3.65
N ALA A 575 16.72 -27.62 2.36
CA ALA A 575 17.70 -28.06 1.37
C ALA A 575 18.25 -26.88 0.58
N GLY A 576 19.51 -26.98 0.15
CA GLY A 576 20.19 -25.98 -0.66
C GLY A 576 21.64 -26.36 -0.88
N ASP A 577 22.31 -25.75 -1.85
CA ASP A 577 23.76 -25.93 -2.06
C ASP A 577 24.52 -25.09 -1.02
N LEU A 578 24.98 -25.72 0.07
CA LEU A 578 25.58 -25.01 1.20
C LEU A 578 27.08 -24.80 1.05
N ASN A 579 27.73 -25.46 0.09
CA ASN A 579 29.17 -25.41 -0.12
C ASN A 579 29.58 -24.89 -1.51
N GLY A 580 28.63 -24.63 -2.39
CA GLY A 580 28.83 -24.14 -3.75
C GLY A 580 29.34 -25.20 -4.72
N ASP A 581 29.11 -26.49 -4.45
CA ASP A 581 29.57 -27.60 -5.30
C ASP A 581 28.56 -28.04 -6.38
N GLY A 582 27.37 -27.44 -6.36
CA GLY A 582 26.28 -27.73 -7.28
C GLY A 582 25.41 -28.93 -6.89
N SER A 583 25.71 -29.60 -5.78
CA SER A 583 24.88 -30.66 -5.20
C SER A 583 24.05 -30.10 -4.06
N GLN A 584 22.82 -30.58 -3.95
CA GLN A 584 21.92 -30.15 -2.88
C GLN A 584 22.29 -30.81 -1.56
N ASP A 585 22.50 -30.00 -0.53
CA ASP A 585 22.79 -30.41 0.84
C ASP A 585 21.52 -30.26 1.73
N LEU A 586 21.58 -30.80 2.95
CA LEU A 586 20.45 -30.80 3.87
C LEU A 586 20.82 -30.25 5.25
N VAL A 587 19.92 -29.42 5.80
CA VAL A 587 19.94 -29.02 7.21
C VAL A 587 18.70 -29.57 7.90
N PHE A 588 18.92 -30.35 8.95
CA PHE A 588 17.87 -30.85 9.82
C PHE A 588 17.88 -30.09 11.14
N THR A 589 16.72 -29.63 11.60
CA THR A 589 16.53 -29.14 12.97
C THR A 589 15.52 -29.99 13.71
N GLY A 590 15.70 -30.12 15.02
CA GLY A 590 14.84 -30.91 15.89
C GLY A 590 15.01 -30.50 17.34
N TRP A 591 14.24 -31.13 18.23
CA TRP A 591 14.08 -30.79 19.65
C TRP A 591 15.34 -30.50 20.48
N ARG A 592 16.55 -30.82 20.00
CA ARG A 592 17.85 -30.56 20.66
C ARG A 592 19.05 -30.40 19.72
N THR A 593 18.87 -30.56 18.42
CA THR A 593 19.99 -30.66 17.49
C THR A 593 19.69 -29.98 16.17
N MET A 594 20.72 -29.34 15.63
CA MET A 594 20.81 -29.00 14.22
C MET A 594 21.93 -29.82 13.60
N GLU A 595 21.65 -30.47 12.48
CA GLU A 595 22.61 -31.29 11.74
C GLU A 595 22.71 -30.81 10.29
N VAL A 596 23.95 -30.65 9.82
CA VAL A 596 24.25 -30.33 8.41
C VAL A 596 24.81 -31.57 7.75
N TRP A 597 24.20 -31.95 6.64
CA TRP A 597 24.52 -33.12 5.84
C TRP A 597 24.88 -32.69 4.43
N ARG A 598 26.13 -32.93 4.03
CA ARG A 598 26.61 -32.58 2.69
C ARG A 598 26.54 -33.76 1.72
N ASN A 599 26.18 -33.46 0.50
CA ASN A 599 26.09 -34.35 -0.65
C ASN A 599 27.29 -34.13 -1.58
N GLY A 600 27.46 -34.96 -2.61
CA GLY A 600 28.42 -34.69 -3.70
C GLY A 600 29.92 -34.76 -3.36
N GLU A 601 30.28 -35.07 -2.11
CA GLU A 601 31.67 -35.11 -1.63
C GLU A 601 32.55 -36.10 -2.43
N GLU A 602 33.81 -35.74 -2.66
CA GLU A 602 34.71 -36.47 -3.56
C GLU A 602 34.78 -37.99 -3.22
N GLY A 603 34.27 -38.82 -4.14
CA GLY A 603 34.28 -40.28 -4.05
C GLY A 603 33.00 -40.91 -3.51
N ASP A 604 31.98 -40.13 -3.18
CA ASP A 604 30.63 -40.61 -2.86
C ASP A 604 29.80 -40.90 -4.11
N ALA A 605 28.75 -41.70 -3.94
CA ALA A 605 27.71 -41.85 -4.97
C ALA A 605 26.79 -40.62 -4.93
N LEU A 606 26.18 -40.27 -6.07
CA LEU A 606 25.12 -39.25 -6.11
C LEU A 606 23.99 -39.67 -5.17
N GLY A 607 23.45 -38.70 -4.39
CA GLY A 607 22.47 -38.94 -3.34
C GLY A 607 23.02 -39.55 -2.03
N ALA A 608 24.35 -39.62 -1.86
CA ALA A 608 24.97 -40.09 -0.62
C ALA A 608 25.41 -38.93 0.28
N PHE A 609 24.85 -38.89 1.49
CA PHE A 609 25.05 -37.78 2.42
C PHE A 609 26.01 -38.11 3.56
N ARG A 610 26.86 -37.13 3.92
CA ARG A 610 27.73 -37.18 5.10
C ARG A 610 27.37 -36.07 6.07
N ARG A 611 27.14 -36.42 7.34
CA ARG A 611 26.96 -35.41 8.41
C ARG A 611 28.28 -34.70 8.70
N THR A 612 28.32 -33.40 8.44
CA THR A 612 29.53 -32.57 8.57
C THR A 612 29.48 -31.65 9.78
N GLN A 613 28.29 -31.32 10.27
CA GLN A 613 28.12 -30.51 11.47
C GLN A 613 26.98 -31.06 12.35
N LEU A 614 27.18 -31.00 13.66
CA LEU A 614 26.17 -31.28 14.68
C LEU A 614 26.29 -30.21 15.76
N VAL A 615 25.20 -29.47 15.95
CA VAL A 615 25.09 -28.38 16.93
C VAL A 615 23.95 -28.71 17.89
N MET A 616 24.16 -28.45 19.17
CA MET A 616 23.09 -28.53 20.17
C MET A 616 22.30 -27.22 20.16
N THR A 617 21.03 -27.28 19.76
CA THR A 617 20.13 -26.13 19.68
C THR A 617 18.68 -26.59 19.87
N ASP A 618 17.83 -25.73 20.41
CA ASP A 618 16.41 -25.99 20.62
C ASP A 618 15.55 -25.19 19.60
N ALA A 619 16.12 -24.86 18.45
CA ALA A 619 15.41 -24.20 17.35
C ALA A 619 14.23 -25.05 16.88
N VAL A 620 13.09 -24.41 16.66
CA VAL A 620 11.84 -25.11 16.27
C VAL A 620 11.60 -25.09 14.77
N ASP A 621 12.12 -24.06 14.09
CA ASP A 621 12.06 -23.92 12.64
C ASP A 621 13.31 -23.25 12.10
N VAL A 622 13.54 -23.42 10.80
CA VAL A 622 14.73 -22.93 10.11
C VAL A 622 14.39 -22.52 8.67
N ALA A 623 14.98 -21.41 8.22
CA ALA A 623 14.97 -21.01 6.83
C ALA A 623 16.41 -20.80 6.31
N LEU A 624 16.60 -21.04 5.01
CA LEU A 624 17.85 -20.82 4.28
C LEU A 624 17.73 -19.58 3.39
N GLY A 625 18.76 -18.77 3.35
CA GLY A 625 18.85 -17.59 2.47
C GLY A 625 20.21 -16.91 2.62
N ASP A 626 20.66 -16.17 1.61
CA ASP A 626 21.85 -15.31 1.74
C ASP A 626 21.47 -14.10 2.60
N LEU A 627 21.88 -14.09 3.87
CA LEU A 627 21.47 -13.05 4.81
C LEU A 627 22.52 -11.96 4.95
N ASP A 628 23.78 -12.22 4.61
CA ASP A 628 24.88 -11.24 4.71
C ASP A 628 25.49 -10.80 3.37
N GLY A 629 24.86 -11.18 2.25
CA GLY A 629 25.16 -10.72 0.91
C GLY A 629 26.46 -11.29 0.36
N ASP A 630 26.98 -12.38 0.93
CA ASP A 630 28.24 -12.99 0.52
C ASP A 630 28.09 -14.06 -0.58
N GLY A 631 26.84 -14.37 -0.96
CA GLY A 631 26.45 -15.36 -1.96
C GLY A 631 26.36 -16.78 -1.42
N ALA A 632 26.61 -17.03 -0.14
CA ALA A 632 26.42 -18.32 0.50
C ALA A 632 25.07 -18.36 1.25
N LEU A 633 24.42 -19.52 1.24
CA LEU A 633 23.19 -19.70 2.01
C LEU A 633 23.51 -19.75 3.51
N ASP A 634 22.88 -18.86 4.27
CA ASP A 634 22.88 -18.75 5.73
C ASP A 634 21.62 -19.35 6.35
N LEU A 635 21.60 -19.45 7.68
CA LEU A 635 20.49 -20.00 8.45
C LEU A 635 19.84 -18.95 9.34
N PHE A 636 18.52 -18.80 9.19
CA PHE A 636 17.67 -18.11 10.15
C PHE A 636 16.97 -19.13 11.06
N LEU A 637 17.22 -19.07 12.37
CA LEU A 637 16.69 -20.01 13.36
C LEU A 637 15.72 -19.31 14.30
N VAL A 638 14.52 -19.87 14.44
CA VAL A 638 13.51 -19.38 15.39
C VAL A 638 13.34 -20.27 16.62
N PHE A 639 13.04 -19.64 17.75
CA PHE A 639 12.98 -20.29 19.06
C PHE A 639 11.69 -19.96 19.81
N VAL A 640 11.18 -20.96 20.50
CA VAL A 640 10.04 -20.86 21.43
C VAL A 640 10.47 -20.24 22.76
N ALA A 641 9.50 -19.67 23.48
CA ALA A 641 9.66 -19.10 24.81
C ALA A 641 10.56 -19.89 25.75
N GLY A 642 11.62 -19.25 26.25
CA GLY A 642 12.50 -19.82 27.27
C GLY A 642 13.58 -20.77 26.75
N TYR A 643 13.65 -21.01 25.44
CA TYR A 643 14.73 -21.78 24.80
C TYR A 643 15.81 -20.90 24.13
N GLY A 644 15.52 -19.64 23.84
CA GLY A 644 16.47 -18.67 23.30
C GLY A 644 15.78 -17.51 22.59
N ASP A 645 16.55 -16.50 22.19
CA ASP A 645 16.12 -15.53 21.18
C ASP A 645 16.35 -16.13 19.78
N ASN A 646 15.68 -15.59 18.75
CA ASN A 646 15.91 -15.96 17.34
C ASN A 646 17.36 -15.61 16.94
N GLN A 647 17.95 -16.42 16.05
CA GLN A 647 19.39 -16.38 15.75
C GLN A 647 19.65 -16.47 14.25
N ILE A 648 20.73 -15.80 13.83
CA ILE A 648 21.30 -15.89 12.49
C ILE A 648 22.62 -16.65 12.58
N TRP A 649 22.80 -17.62 11.70
CA TRP A 649 24.00 -18.44 11.63
C TRP A 649 24.59 -18.34 10.22
N LEU A 650 25.80 -17.78 10.15
CA LEU A 650 26.46 -17.46 8.89
C LEU A 650 27.30 -18.64 8.39
N ASN A 651 27.31 -18.86 7.09
CA ASN A 651 28.04 -19.91 6.40
C ASN A 651 29.44 -19.43 5.99
N GLY A 652 30.50 -20.18 6.32
CA GLY A 652 31.87 -19.80 5.93
C GLY A 652 32.45 -18.59 6.69
N ALA A 653 31.69 -17.98 7.60
CA ALA A 653 32.08 -16.81 8.36
C ALA A 653 33.40 -16.98 9.14
N GLY A 654 34.24 -15.93 9.13
CA GLY A 654 35.52 -15.92 9.84
C GLY A 654 36.65 -16.72 9.18
N GLY A 655 36.50 -17.05 7.88
CA GLY A 655 37.49 -17.80 7.10
C GLY A 655 37.37 -19.32 7.24
N ASP A 656 36.18 -19.80 7.60
CA ASP A 656 35.86 -21.22 7.63
C ASP A 656 35.66 -21.77 6.21
N MET A 657 35.60 -23.10 6.08
CA MET A 657 35.27 -23.71 4.80
C MET A 657 33.77 -23.53 4.51
N PRO A 658 33.36 -23.33 3.25
CA PRO A 658 31.96 -23.35 2.85
C PRO A 658 31.23 -24.61 3.34
N GLY A 659 29.97 -24.46 3.75
CA GLY A 659 29.14 -25.52 4.34
C GLY A 659 29.37 -25.72 5.84
N VAL A 660 29.95 -24.73 6.53
CA VAL A 660 30.13 -24.72 7.99
C VAL A 660 29.50 -23.46 8.57
N PHE A 661 28.52 -23.66 9.45
CA PHE A 661 27.73 -22.57 10.02
C PHE A 661 28.25 -22.14 11.39
N ARG A 662 28.24 -20.83 11.64
CA ARG A 662 28.54 -20.27 12.95
C ARG A 662 27.48 -19.29 13.39
N ASP A 663 27.11 -19.39 14.66
CA ASP A 663 26.31 -18.38 15.34
C ASP A 663 26.97 -17.00 15.18
N SER A 664 26.27 -16.08 14.51
CA SER A 664 26.72 -14.70 14.30
C SER A 664 26.78 -13.89 15.60
N GLY A 665 26.15 -14.37 16.67
CA GLY A 665 25.92 -13.64 17.91
C GLY A 665 24.77 -12.64 17.82
N ARG A 666 24.14 -12.50 16.64
CA ARG A 666 22.97 -11.64 16.44
C ARG A 666 21.74 -12.29 17.07
N ARG A 667 20.94 -11.48 17.76
CA ARG A 667 19.79 -11.92 18.54
C ARG A 667 18.60 -11.04 18.21
N ILE A 668 17.54 -11.66 17.69
CA ILE A 668 16.27 -11.01 17.42
C ILE A 668 15.34 -11.40 18.56
N LYS A 669 15.15 -10.49 19.51
CA LYS A 669 14.45 -10.76 20.76
C LYS A 669 12.97 -10.99 20.50
N ASN A 670 12.49 -12.18 20.81
CA ASN A 670 11.08 -12.42 21.04
C ASN A 670 10.88 -13.60 21.99
N ALA A 671 9.71 -13.65 22.61
CA ALA A 671 9.40 -14.60 23.65
C ALA A 671 8.66 -15.84 23.14
N ASN A 672 8.29 -16.03 21.86
CA ASN A 672 7.60 -17.27 21.43
C ASN A 672 7.46 -17.50 19.91
N SER A 673 8.55 -17.58 19.16
CA SER A 673 8.49 -17.80 17.70
C SER A 673 8.15 -19.26 17.33
N THR A 674 7.37 -19.48 16.28
CA THR A 674 6.88 -20.81 15.88
C THR A 674 7.31 -21.24 14.46
N SER A 675 7.41 -20.29 13.53
CA SER A 675 7.84 -20.52 12.15
C SER A 675 8.42 -19.24 11.55
N VAL A 676 9.16 -19.38 10.45
CA VAL A 676 9.78 -18.28 9.71
C VAL A 676 9.76 -18.55 8.21
N ALA A 677 9.54 -17.51 7.42
CA ALA A 677 9.78 -17.50 5.98
C ALA A 677 10.66 -16.31 5.63
N LEU A 678 11.59 -16.51 4.68
CA LEU A 678 12.48 -15.46 4.19
C LEU A 678 12.07 -15.03 2.80
N ALA A 679 12.03 -13.72 2.57
CA ALA A 679 11.84 -13.11 1.26
C ALA A 679 12.18 -11.62 1.36
N ASP A 680 12.40 -10.97 0.22
CA ASP A 680 12.51 -9.51 0.15
C ASP A 680 11.11 -8.89 0.33
N LEU A 681 10.81 -8.32 1.50
CA LEU A 681 9.47 -7.85 1.86
C LEU A 681 9.28 -6.35 1.61
N ASN A 682 10.36 -5.58 1.51
CA ASN A 682 10.37 -4.15 1.22
C ASN A 682 10.90 -3.80 -0.18
N GLY A 683 11.40 -4.78 -0.94
CA GLY A 683 11.87 -4.59 -2.31
C GLY A 683 13.30 -4.04 -2.41
N ASP A 684 14.11 -4.14 -1.34
CA ASP A 684 15.48 -3.61 -1.34
C ASP A 684 16.53 -4.61 -1.87
N GLY A 685 16.09 -5.80 -2.27
CA GLY A 685 16.93 -6.88 -2.78
C GLY A 685 17.57 -7.76 -1.72
N ASP A 686 17.42 -7.44 -0.43
CA ASP A 686 17.91 -8.23 0.70
C ASP A 686 16.81 -9.13 1.27
N LEU A 687 17.19 -10.31 1.77
CA LEU A 687 16.21 -11.24 2.35
C LEU A 687 15.81 -10.82 3.76
N ASP A 688 14.53 -10.45 3.93
CA ASP A 688 13.88 -10.21 5.21
C ASP A 688 13.29 -11.49 5.82
N ALA A 689 12.76 -11.40 7.04
CA ALA A 689 12.08 -12.50 7.71
C ALA A 689 10.69 -12.14 8.22
N PHE A 690 9.67 -12.89 7.80
CA PHE A 690 8.37 -12.92 8.47
C PHE A 690 8.35 -14.07 9.50
N ILE A 691 8.14 -13.74 10.77
CA ILE A 691 8.22 -14.68 11.89
C ILE A 691 6.87 -14.79 12.58
N THR A 692 6.32 -16.00 12.62
CA THR A 692 5.08 -16.26 13.35
C THR A 692 5.33 -16.47 14.82
N THR A 693 4.37 -16.09 15.65
CA THR A 693 4.47 -16.22 17.10
C THR A 693 3.30 -17.00 17.69
N GLY A 694 3.60 -17.87 18.65
CA GLY A 694 2.60 -18.60 19.40
C GLY A 694 2.12 -17.83 20.64
N ALA A 695 1.03 -18.27 21.25
CA ALA A 695 0.66 -17.79 22.58
C ALA A 695 1.49 -18.46 23.69
N THR A 696 1.92 -17.67 24.66
CA THR A 696 2.33 -18.19 25.97
C THR A 696 1.11 -18.23 26.90
N LEU A 697 1.20 -18.93 28.03
CA LEU A 697 0.13 -18.98 29.03
C LEU A 697 -0.23 -17.61 29.65
N VAL A 698 0.49 -16.54 29.31
CA VAL A 698 0.43 -15.22 29.96
C VAL A 698 0.22 -14.05 29.00
N GLU A 699 0.64 -14.13 27.73
CA GLU A 699 0.48 -13.09 26.71
C GLU A 699 0.34 -13.72 25.30
N SER A 700 -0.59 -13.21 24.47
CA SER A 700 -0.54 -13.45 23.02
C SER A 700 0.28 -12.35 22.36
N GLN A 701 1.13 -12.76 21.42
CA GLN A 701 2.13 -11.90 20.79
C GLN A 701 1.74 -11.68 19.33
N SER A 702 2.10 -10.52 18.79
CA SER A 702 1.98 -10.26 17.35
C SER A 702 3.07 -10.99 16.60
N ASN A 703 2.76 -11.40 15.37
CA ASN A 703 3.78 -11.84 14.42
C ASN A 703 4.79 -10.70 14.19
N LEU A 704 6.00 -11.04 13.78
CA LEU A 704 7.08 -10.08 13.60
C LEU A 704 7.55 -10.07 12.16
N ILE A 705 8.00 -8.89 11.71
CA ILE A 705 8.84 -8.78 10.53
C ILE A 705 10.20 -8.27 10.99
N TRP A 706 11.26 -8.93 10.56
CA TRP A 706 12.63 -8.46 10.72
C TRP A 706 13.15 -8.06 9.35
N LEU A 707 13.45 -6.76 9.19
CA LEU A 707 14.04 -6.20 7.99
C LEU A 707 15.56 -6.36 8.07
N ASN A 708 16.17 -6.89 7.02
CA ASN A 708 17.59 -7.16 6.91
C ASN A 708 18.29 -6.02 6.15
N ASP A 709 19.41 -5.52 6.66
CA ASP A 709 20.20 -4.46 6.02
C ASP A 709 21.27 -5.04 5.05
N GLY A 710 21.03 -6.26 4.52
CA GLY A 710 21.93 -6.96 3.58
C GLY A 710 23.25 -7.50 4.12
N ASP A 711 23.63 -7.15 5.36
CA ASP A 711 24.82 -7.70 6.03
C ASP A 711 24.46 -8.67 7.15
N GLY A 712 23.17 -9.03 7.25
CA GLY A 712 22.53 -9.87 8.26
C GLY A 712 22.28 -9.13 9.58
N THR A 713 22.53 -7.82 9.65
CA THR A 713 21.96 -6.93 10.68
C THR A 713 20.60 -6.42 10.23
N GLY A 714 19.87 -5.76 11.12
CA GLY A 714 18.51 -5.36 10.81
C GLY A 714 17.68 -5.00 12.03
N ARG A 715 16.40 -4.72 11.78
CA ARG A 715 15.45 -4.27 12.81
C ARG A 715 14.13 -5.02 12.75
N VAL A 716 13.51 -5.22 13.91
CA VAL A 716 12.13 -5.71 13.98
C VAL A 716 11.18 -4.54 13.78
N THR A 717 10.17 -4.71 12.94
CA THR A 717 9.15 -3.69 12.68
C THR A 717 8.16 -3.60 13.86
N GLU A 718 7.56 -2.43 14.05
CA GLU A 718 6.55 -2.21 15.11
C GLU A 718 5.11 -2.50 14.61
N GLN A 719 4.96 -3.27 13.53
CA GLN A 719 3.64 -3.55 12.94
C GLN A 719 2.79 -4.49 13.80
N CYS A 720 1.48 -4.20 13.90
CA CYS A 720 0.51 -4.97 14.65
C CYS A 720 -0.03 -6.17 13.82
N LEU A 721 0.76 -7.23 13.64
CA LEU A 721 0.44 -8.41 12.82
C LEU A 721 -0.40 -9.46 13.55
N GLY A 722 -1.57 -9.04 14.03
CA GLY A 722 -2.52 -9.89 14.75
C GLY A 722 -2.08 -10.20 16.17
N ALA A 723 -2.89 -10.97 16.88
CA ALA A 723 -2.58 -11.45 18.23
C ALA A 723 -3.02 -12.91 18.43
N GLU A 724 -3.46 -13.57 17.36
CA GLU A 724 -3.83 -14.99 17.41
C GLU A 724 -2.56 -15.85 17.40
N PRO A 725 -2.56 -17.00 18.09
CA PRO A 725 -1.43 -17.92 18.07
C PRO A 725 -1.21 -18.47 16.65
N SER A 726 -0.10 -18.09 16.01
CA SER A 726 0.29 -18.49 14.67
C SER A 726 1.28 -19.66 14.70
N ILE A 727 1.22 -20.53 13.70
CA ILE A 727 1.97 -21.81 13.65
C ILE A 727 2.84 -21.91 12.39
N ALA A 728 2.33 -21.45 11.25
CA ALA A 728 2.98 -21.57 9.95
C ALA A 728 2.79 -20.29 9.14
N VAL A 729 3.72 -20.00 8.25
CA VAL A 729 3.63 -18.90 7.28
C VAL A 729 4.15 -19.34 5.93
N ALA A 730 3.53 -18.85 4.86
CA ALA A 730 4.07 -18.87 3.51
C ALA A 730 3.98 -17.45 2.92
N LEU A 731 4.99 -17.07 2.14
CA LEU A 731 5.08 -15.75 1.51
C LEU A 731 4.87 -15.87 0.00
N GLY A 732 4.19 -14.89 -0.60
CA GLY A 732 3.93 -14.84 -2.04
C GLY A 732 2.99 -13.71 -2.38
N ASP A 733 3.09 -13.15 -3.59
CA ASP A 733 2.14 -12.15 -4.11
C ASP A 733 0.79 -12.83 -4.42
N VAL A 734 -0.16 -12.75 -3.49
CA VAL A 734 -1.46 -13.42 -3.63
C VAL A 734 -2.54 -12.49 -4.19
N ASN A 735 -2.32 -11.19 -4.23
CA ASN A 735 -3.29 -10.25 -4.82
C ASN A 735 -2.88 -9.76 -6.23
N GLY A 736 -1.66 -10.07 -6.67
CA GLY A 736 -1.10 -9.69 -7.97
C GLY A 736 -0.63 -8.23 -8.01
N ASP A 737 -0.35 -7.61 -6.86
CA ASP A 737 0.09 -6.22 -6.77
C ASP A 737 1.62 -6.05 -6.85
N GLY A 738 2.35 -7.16 -6.96
CA GLY A 738 3.79 -7.20 -7.07
C GLY A 738 4.54 -7.16 -5.73
N PHE A 739 3.83 -7.07 -4.60
CA PHE A 739 4.41 -7.17 -3.27
C PHE A 739 4.16 -8.56 -2.67
N LEU A 740 5.12 -9.04 -1.88
CA LEU A 740 4.97 -10.34 -1.23
C LEU A 740 4.04 -10.24 -0.01
N ASP A 741 2.94 -10.97 -0.06
CA ASP A 741 1.96 -11.11 1.01
C ASP A 741 2.31 -12.28 1.94
N ALA A 742 1.63 -12.35 3.10
CA ALA A 742 1.81 -13.44 4.06
C ALA A 742 0.51 -14.21 4.32
N PHE A 743 0.51 -15.50 3.98
CA PHE A 743 -0.53 -16.43 4.40
C PHE A 743 -0.13 -17.06 5.73
N VAL A 744 -0.86 -16.74 6.80
CA VAL A 744 -0.55 -17.17 8.17
C VAL A 744 -1.55 -18.21 8.67
N GLY A 745 -1.02 -19.38 9.04
CA GLY A 745 -1.75 -20.48 9.65
C GLY A 745 -1.84 -20.30 11.16
N ASN A 746 -3.05 -20.38 11.71
CA ASN A 746 -3.31 -20.11 13.12
C ASN A 746 -3.90 -21.33 13.83
N PHE A 747 -3.88 -21.31 15.17
CA PHE A 747 -4.64 -22.28 15.98
C PHE A 747 -6.16 -22.13 15.80
N GLY A 748 -6.60 -20.93 15.43
CA GLY A 748 -7.98 -20.59 15.15
C GLY A 748 -8.24 -20.43 13.65
N THR A 749 -8.51 -19.20 13.25
CA THR A 749 -8.80 -18.83 11.86
C THR A 749 -7.51 -18.39 11.18
N ASP A 750 -7.21 -18.95 10.02
CA ASP A 750 -6.08 -18.54 9.19
C ASP A 750 -6.37 -17.17 8.56
N LEU A 751 -5.31 -16.37 8.41
CA LEU A 751 -5.39 -14.99 7.94
C LEU A 751 -4.40 -14.79 6.80
N VAL A 752 -4.85 -14.04 5.78
CA VAL A 752 -3.99 -13.54 4.71
C VAL A 752 -3.73 -12.07 4.98
N TRP A 753 -2.47 -11.71 5.10
CA TRP A 753 -1.99 -10.37 5.33
C TRP A 753 -1.41 -9.83 4.03
N LEU A 754 -2.01 -8.77 3.50
CA LEU A 754 -1.58 -8.14 2.25
C LEU A 754 -0.55 -7.05 2.53
N ASN A 755 0.57 -7.09 1.83
CA ASN A 755 1.67 -6.14 1.92
C ASN A 755 1.46 -5.01 0.89
N GLY A 756 0.74 -3.95 1.25
CA GLY A 756 0.37 -2.96 0.24
C GLY A 756 -0.54 -1.84 0.75
N VAL A 757 -1.07 -1.03 -0.18
CA VAL A 757 -1.98 0.09 0.11
C VAL A 757 -3.33 -0.42 0.61
N GLY A 758 -3.61 -0.21 1.91
CA GLY A 758 -4.85 -0.55 2.59
C GLY A 758 -4.93 0.10 3.99
N GLU A 759 -6.12 0.20 4.57
CA GLU A 759 -6.35 0.87 5.87
C GLU A 759 -5.39 0.35 6.95
N VAL A 760 -4.53 1.24 7.47
CA VAL A 760 -3.58 0.96 8.55
C VAL A 760 -4.31 0.32 9.74
N CYS A 761 -3.85 -0.85 10.16
CA CYS A 761 -4.33 -1.49 11.37
C CYS A 761 -3.89 -0.69 12.62
N PHE A 762 -4.72 0.24 13.08
CA PHE A 762 -4.39 1.10 14.23
C PHE A 762 -4.41 0.34 15.56
N CYS A 763 -3.27 0.32 16.24
CA CYS A 763 -3.18 -0.15 17.61
C CYS A 763 -3.84 0.91 18.53
N ILE A 764 -4.83 0.53 19.36
CA ILE A 764 -5.57 1.41 20.29
C ILE A 764 -4.68 2.15 21.33
N ALA A 765 -3.37 1.92 21.34
CA ALA A 765 -2.44 2.50 22.31
C ALA A 765 -2.04 3.96 22.02
N ASP A 766 -2.01 4.40 20.75
CA ASP A 766 -1.44 5.71 20.41
C ASP A 766 -2.40 6.89 20.60
N TRP A 767 -3.71 6.63 20.69
CA TRP A 767 -4.69 7.67 20.97
C TRP A 767 -4.73 8.12 22.44
N LEU A 768 -4.12 7.37 23.36
CA LEU A 768 -4.16 7.72 24.79
C LEU A 768 -3.06 8.73 25.20
N PHE A 769 -2.01 8.91 24.39
CA PHE A 769 -0.87 9.77 24.74
C PHE A 769 -0.76 11.05 23.90
N ALA A 770 -1.33 11.10 22.69
CA ALA A 770 -1.34 12.32 21.86
C ALA A 770 -2.23 13.45 22.44
N GLY A 771 -3.16 13.13 23.35
CA GLY A 771 -4.05 14.11 24.00
C GLY A 771 -3.49 14.77 25.27
N LEU A 772 -2.27 14.47 25.69
CA LEU A 772 -1.71 14.91 26.99
C LEU A 772 -0.30 15.53 26.92
N SER A 773 0.13 16.06 25.78
CA SER A 773 1.39 16.83 25.71
C SER A 773 1.18 18.26 26.23
N THR A 774 1.35 18.45 27.54
CA THR A 774 1.94 19.72 28.03
C THR A 774 3.46 19.61 28.00
N PRO A 775 4.19 20.65 27.56
CA PRO A 775 5.63 20.56 27.37
C PRO A 775 6.37 20.64 28.71
N GLN A 776 7.13 19.60 29.09
CA GLN A 776 8.38 19.78 29.87
C GLN A 776 9.26 18.52 29.98
N THR A 777 10.45 18.65 29.38
CA THR A 777 11.79 18.27 29.90
C THR A 777 12.11 16.82 30.28
N ALA A 778 12.96 16.22 29.45
CA ALA A 778 14.20 15.46 29.76
C ALA A 778 14.23 14.38 30.87
N ALA A 779 14.48 13.14 30.41
CA ALA A 779 15.15 11.99 31.06
C ALA A 779 14.38 11.29 32.23
N THR A 780 14.08 9.98 32.21
CA THR A 780 14.98 8.80 32.16
C THR A 780 14.14 7.49 32.00
N THR A 781 14.80 6.41 31.55
CA THR A 781 14.33 5.03 31.21
C THR A 781 13.48 4.23 32.23
N PRO A 782 12.82 3.12 31.81
CA PRO A 782 11.59 2.56 32.40
C PRO A 782 11.82 1.40 33.37
N ALA A 783 10.82 1.10 34.22
CA ALA A 783 10.76 -0.17 34.96
C ALA A 783 9.32 -0.61 35.29
N GLU A 784 8.96 -1.78 34.78
CA GLU A 784 8.16 -2.87 35.37
C GLU A 784 6.88 -2.53 36.14
N GLY A 785 5.72 -2.96 35.61
CA GLY A 785 4.48 -2.99 36.42
C GLY A 785 3.13 -3.25 35.74
N VAL A 786 3.06 -3.69 34.47
CA VAL A 786 1.76 -3.87 33.77
C VAL A 786 1.65 -5.27 33.17
N THR A 787 1.37 -6.28 33.99
CA THR A 787 1.19 -7.68 33.52
C THR A 787 -0.05 -8.38 34.10
N SER A 788 -1.03 -7.68 34.66
CA SER A 788 -2.15 -8.35 35.38
C SER A 788 -3.56 -8.09 34.86
N TYR A 789 -3.75 -7.30 33.79
CA TYR A 789 -5.09 -6.99 33.28
C TYR A 789 -5.54 -7.90 32.12
N ARG A 790 -4.67 -8.17 31.12
CA ARG A 790 -5.01 -9.00 29.95
C ARG A 790 -5.20 -10.47 30.33
N THR A 791 -4.32 -11.00 31.17
CA THR A 791 -4.34 -12.41 31.60
C THR A 791 -5.61 -12.80 32.38
N LEU A 792 -6.19 -11.88 33.17
CA LEU A 792 -7.41 -12.16 33.94
C LEU A 792 -8.69 -12.04 33.09
N ARG A 793 -8.69 -11.15 32.09
CA ARG A 793 -9.75 -11.01 31.07
C ARG A 793 -9.88 -12.32 30.27
N ASP A 794 -8.76 -12.83 29.77
CA ASP A 794 -8.74 -13.93 28.81
C ASP A 794 -9.05 -15.28 29.50
N GLN A 795 -8.64 -15.47 30.77
CA GLN A 795 -8.97 -16.69 31.53
C GLN A 795 -10.45 -16.82 31.94
N ILE A 796 -11.22 -15.73 32.02
CA ILE A 796 -12.64 -15.78 32.43
C ILE A 796 -13.58 -15.95 31.21
N LEU A 797 -13.14 -15.54 30.01
CA LEU A 797 -13.98 -15.44 28.82
C LEU A 797 -14.02 -16.71 27.95
N ILE A 798 -13.06 -17.63 28.11
CA ILE A 798 -12.88 -18.79 27.21
C ILE A 798 -13.81 -19.98 27.51
N GLU A 799 -14.40 -20.12 28.70
CA GLU A 799 -14.99 -21.44 29.06
C GLU A 799 -16.49 -21.67 28.80
N THR A 800 -17.28 -20.75 28.20
CA THR A 800 -18.66 -21.12 27.82
C THR A 800 -19.22 -20.44 26.56
N LEU A 801 -20.01 -21.19 25.78
CA LEU A 801 -20.85 -20.74 24.65
C LEU A 801 -21.78 -19.56 24.98
N ARG A 802 -22.03 -19.26 26.27
CA ARG A 802 -22.70 -18.02 26.68
C ARG A 802 -21.77 -16.81 26.56
N GLY A 803 -20.49 -16.92 26.93
CA GLY A 803 -19.49 -15.85 26.84
C GLY A 803 -19.31 -15.29 25.43
N GLN A 804 -19.23 -16.15 24.41
CA GLN A 804 -19.14 -15.74 23.00
C GLN A 804 -20.42 -15.08 22.46
N ARG A 805 -21.59 -15.39 23.05
CA ARG A 805 -22.86 -14.72 22.73
C ARG A 805 -22.96 -13.35 23.42
N TYR A 806 -22.33 -13.21 24.58
CA TYR A 806 -22.21 -11.96 25.32
C TYR A 806 -21.18 -11.00 24.71
N ALA A 807 -20.05 -11.50 24.17
CA ALA A 807 -19.07 -10.70 23.41
C ALA A 807 -19.71 -10.04 22.18
N ARG A 808 -20.44 -10.82 21.37
CA ARG A 808 -21.23 -10.27 20.24
C ARG A 808 -22.30 -9.26 20.66
N LEU A 809 -22.93 -9.44 21.83
CA LEU A 809 -23.82 -8.41 22.38
C LEU A 809 -23.01 -7.16 22.74
N TYR A 810 -21.87 -7.31 23.42
CA TYR A 810 -21.03 -6.22 23.92
C TYR A 810 -20.41 -5.38 22.79
N ASP A 811 -19.93 -5.99 21.71
CA ASP A 811 -19.39 -5.27 20.55
C ASP A 811 -20.47 -4.52 19.77
N THR A 812 -21.67 -5.11 19.66
CA THR A 812 -22.84 -4.45 19.05
C THR A 812 -23.27 -3.23 19.87
N TYR A 813 -23.29 -3.33 21.21
CA TYR A 813 -23.68 -2.20 22.06
C TYR A 813 -22.56 -1.19 22.26
N ASN A 814 -21.28 -1.57 22.15
CA ASN A 814 -20.17 -0.61 22.15
C ASN A 814 -20.28 0.30 20.92
N ALA A 815 -20.46 -0.26 19.73
CA ALA A 815 -20.69 0.52 18.51
C ALA A 815 -21.91 1.46 18.67
N GLU A 816 -23.00 0.97 19.27
CA GLU A 816 -24.20 1.78 19.54
C GLU A 816 -23.93 2.91 20.55
N VAL A 817 -23.26 2.62 21.67
CA VAL A 817 -22.90 3.60 22.69
C VAL A 817 -21.93 4.64 22.15
N PHE A 818 -20.94 4.24 21.35
CA PHE A 818 -20.01 5.14 20.67
C PHE A 818 -20.73 6.04 19.66
N ALA A 819 -21.63 5.50 18.85
CA ALA A 819 -22.44 6.29 17.93
C ALA A 819 -23.36 7.28 18.68
N LEU A 820 -23.95 6.87 19.80
CA LEU A 820 -24.77 7.74 20.65
C LEU A 820 -23.93 8.85 21.30
N LEU A 821 -22.73 8.54 21.77
CA LEU A 821 -21.81 9.54 22.30
C LEU A 821 -21.32 10.47 21.19
N ALA A 822 -20.99 9.99 19.99
CA ALA A 822 -20.60 10.85 18.87
C ALA A 822 -21.73 11.75 18.38
N GLY A 823 -22.99 11.28 18.44
CA GLY A 823 -24.17 12.01 17.96
C GLY A 823 -24.90 12.87 19.01
N ASN A 824 -24.66 12.68 20.31
CA ASN A 824 -25.44 13.32 21.38
C ASN A 824 -24.57 14.13 22.36
N ALA A 825 -24.53 15.46 22.15
CA ALA A 825 -23.74 16.37 22.96
C ALA A 825 -24.14 16.41 24.45
N ALA A 826 -25.41 16.17 24.79
CA ALA A 826 -25.85 16.10 26.18
C ALA A 826 -25.33 14.84 26.88
N LEU A 827 -25.37 13.71 26.16
CA LEU A 827 -24.84 12.44 26.67
C LEU A 827 -23.32 12.48 26.85
N ARG A 828 -22.60 13.18 25.95
CA ARG A 828 -21.15 13.46 26.13
C ARG A 828 -20.87 14.31 27.36
N ALA A 829 -21.70 15.31 27.63
CA ALA A 829 -21.56 16.14 28.82
C ALA A 829 -21.77 15.32 30.11
N ASP A 830 -22.75 14.41 30.11
CA ASP A 830 -22.99 13.49 31.24
C ASP A 830 -21.84 12.49 31.41
N ALA A 831 -21.26 11.98 30.31
CA ALA A 831 -20.07 11.13 30.35
C ALA A 831 -18.84 11.88 30.89
N LEU A 832 -18.65 13.14 30.49
CA LEU A 832 -17.57 13.97 31.00
C LEU A 832 -17.74 14.29 32.49
N ALA A 833 -18.98 14.54 32.93
CA ALA A 833 -19.29 14.75 34.34
C ALA A 833 -19.04 13.49 35.18
N LEU A 834 -19.30 12.30 34.61
CA LEU A 834 -18.93 11.03 35.21
C LEU A 834 -17.41 10.93 35.38
N LEU A 835 -16.65 11.13 34.31
CA LEU A 835 -15.18 11.06 34.35
C LEU A 835 -14.58 12.05 35.37
N GLN A 836 -15.09 13.29 35.41
CA GLN A 836 -14.65 14.30 36.38
C GLN A 836 -14.97 13.92 37.83
N ALA A 837 -16.11 13.28 38.09
CA ALA A 837 -16.46 12.82 39.43
C ALA A 837 -15.56 11.67 39.89
N TRP A 838 -15.13 10.80 38.99
CA TRP A 838 -14.30 9.62 39.28
C TRP A 838 -12.79 9.88 39.21
N GLN A 839 -12.37 11.00 38.58
CA GLN A 839 -10.96 11.39 38.40
C GLN A 839 -10.12 11.34 39.69
N PRO A 840 -10.59 11.83 40.87
CA PRO A 840 -9.80 11.77 42.10
C PRO A 840 -9.54 10.33 42.59
N LEU A 841 -10.51 9.44 42.38
CA LEU A 841 -10.42 8.02 42.73
C LEU A 841 -9.46 7.29 41.79
N VAL A 842 -9.55 7.57 40.48
CA VAL A 842 -8.67 7.04 39.44
C VAL A 842 -7.21 7.49 39.66
N GLN A 843 -6.98 8.74 40.04
CA GLN A 843 -5.63 9.22 40.38
C GLN A 843 -5.06 8.50 41.61
N THR A 844 -5.89 8.26 42.63
CA THR A 844 -5.48 7.53 43.84
C THR A 844 -5.13 6.06 43.53
N LEU A 845 -5.82 5.46 42.55
CA LEU A 845 -5.52 4.12 42.02
C LEU A 845 -4.21 4.11 41.23
N ALA A 846 -3.98 5.12 40.38
CA ALA A 846 -2.75 5.28 39.60
C ALA A 846 -1.50 5.49 40.49
N ASP A 847 -1.66 6.17 41.62
CA ASP A 847 -0.58 6.42 42.58
C ASP A 847 -0.21 5.20 43.46
N GLY A 848 -0.75 4.01 43.15
CA GLY A 848 -0.44 2.75 43.85
C GLY A 848 -1.08 2.57 45.24
N ASN A 849 -2.02 3.45 45.61
CA ASN A 849 -2.72 3.44 46.91
C ASN A 849 -4.17 2.90 46.82
N GLY A 850 -4.47 2.17 45.74
CA GLY A 850 -5.82 1.82 45.28
C GLY A 850 -6.76 1.17 46.30
N ASP A 851 -6.22 0.35 47.21
CA ASP A 851 -7.04 -0.37 48.20
C ASP A 851 -7.62 0.55 49.30
N SER A 852 -7.15 1.79 49.39
CA SER A 852 -7.56 2.77 50.41
C SER A 852 -8.50 3.88 49.88
N ALA A 853 -8.78 3.89 48.58
CA ALA A 853 -9.66 4.87 47.96
C ALA A 853 -11.13 4.61 48.37
N ILE A 854 -11.78 5.61 48.99
CA ILE A 854 -13.15 5.51 49.50
C ILE A 854 -14.11 6.09 48.47
N ILE A 855 -15.10 5.30 48.05
CA ILE A 855 -16.12 5.72 47.09
C ILE A 855 -17.04 6.76 47.73
N GLN A 856 -17.24 7.88 47.06
CA GLN A 856 -18.06 9.00 47.52
C GLN A 856 -19.46 8.99 46.89
N GLN A 857 -20.40 9.70 47.53
CA GLN A 857 -21.77 9.79 47.05
C GLN A 857 -21.86 10.43 45.66
N ALA A 858 -20.99 11.40 45.36
CA ALA A 858 -20.98 12.10 44.07
C ALA A 858 -20.60 11.17 42.90
N GLU A 859 -19.72 10.20 43.13
CA GLU A 859 -19.28 9.22 42.12
C GLU A 859 -20.43 8.28 41.74
N ILE A 860 -21.16 7.79 42.75
CA ILE A 860 -22.34 6.95 42.55
C ILE A 860 -23.47 7.73 41.87
N ASP A 861 -23.71 8.98 42.27
CA ASP A 861 -24.75 9.81 41.68
C ASP A 861 -24.45 10.13 40.20
N ALA A 862 -23.19 10.40 39.85
CA ALA A 862 -22.77 10.63 38.47
C ALA A 862 -22.94 9.38 37.60
N LEU A 863 -22.61 8.19 38.14
CA LEU A 863 -22.77 6.92 37.42
C LEU A 863 -24.23 6.60 37.15
N VAL A 864 -25.10 6.75 38.15
CA VAL A 864 -26.54 6.51 37.98
C VAL A 864 -27.12 7.49 36.97
N SER A 865 -26.75 8.77 37.04
CA SER A 865 -27.20 9.79 36.10
C SER A 865 -26.78 9.47 34.65
N PHE A 866 -25.54 9.06 34.44
CA PHE A 866 -25.04 8.69 33.12
C PHE A 866 -25.74 7.45 32.57
N LEU A 867 -25.93 6.41 33.39
CA LEU A 867 -26.61 5.18 32.98
C LEU A 867 -28.09 5.41 32.61
N ASP A 868 -28.79 6.28 33.34
CA ASP A 868 -30.16 6.66 33.03
C ASP A 868 -30.24 7.45 31.71
N ALA A 869 -29.31 8.38 31.48
CA ALA A 869 -29.21 9.14 30.22
C ALA A 869 -28.90 8.22 29.03
N LEU A 870 -27.99 7.26 29.22
CA LEU A 870 -27.60 6.29 28.20
C LEU A 870 -28.76 5.34 27.87
N ALA A 871 -29.48 4.84 28.88
CA ALA A 871 -30.67 4.01 28.69
C ALA A 871 -31.80 4.78 27.99
N ALA A 872 -31.93 6.09 28.26
CA ALA A 872 -32.91 6.94 27.60
C ALA A 872 -32.58 7.17 26.11
N ALA A 873 -31.31 7.35 25.77
CA ALA A 873 -30.83 7.59 24.41
C ALA A 873 -30.69 6.31 23.57
N GLY A 874 -30.45 5.16 24.20
CA GLY A 874 -30.22 3.89 23.56
C GLY A 874 -31.45 3.18 23.01
N SER A 875 -31.20 2.17 22.17
CA SER A 875 -32.20 1.25 21.62
C SER A 875 -32.99 0.55 22.73
N PRO A 876 -34.20 0.01 22.43
CA PRO A 876 -34.97 -0.76 23.40
C PRO A 876 -34.17 -1.94 24.00
N ALA A 877 -33.23 -2.51 23.24
CA ALA A 877 -32.37 -3.59 23.68
C ALA A 877 -31.30 -3.10 24.67
N LEU A 878 -30.60 -1.99 24.35
CA LEU A 878 -29.63 -1.33 25.23
C LEU A 878 -30.31 -0.83 26.52
N ARG A 879 -31.49 -0.22 26.41
CA ARG A 879 -32.31 0.21 27.56
C ARG A 879 -32.72 -0.96 28.44
N SER A 880 -33.16 -2.08 27.84
CA SER A 880 -33.56 -3.28 28.60
C SER A 880 -32.36 -3.92 29.29
N LEU A 881 -31.17 -3.86 28.68
CA LEU A 881 -29.92 -4.31 29.29
C LEU A 881 -29.59 -3.46 30.52
N ILE A 882 -29.49 -2.14 30.36
CA ILE A 882 -29.15 -1.21 31.45
C ILE A 882 -30.16 -1.31 32.60
N THR A 883 -31.46 -1.31 32.29
CA THR A 883 -32.53 -1.42 33.30
C THR A 883 -32.52 -2.79 33.99
N GLY A 884 -32.24 -3.85 33.25
CA GLY A 884 -32.17 -5.22 33.77
C GLY A 884 -30.97 -5.44 34.69
N GLU A 885 -29.85 -4.79 34.38
CA GLU A 885 -28.64 -4.82 35.21
C GLU A 885 -28.80 -3.94 36.47
N LEU A 886 -29.32 -2.73 36.36
CA LEU A 886 -29.64 -1.88 37.52
C LEU A 886 -30.58 -2.55 38.53
N ALA A 887 -31.51 -3.39 38.07
CA ALA A 887 -32.43 -4.14 38.93
C ALA A 887 -31.78 -5.35 39.65
N ARG A 888 -30.61 -5.80 39.19
CA ARG A 888 -29.88 -6.95 39.76
C ARG A 888 -28.77 -6.53 40.74
N LEU A 889 -28.41 -5.26 40.75
CA LEU A 889 -27.44 -4.70 41.68
C LEU A 889 -28.02 -4.62 43.12
N PRO A 890 -27.19 -4.86 44.16
CA PRO A 890 -27.44 -4.26 45.48
C PRO A 890 -27.58 -2.74 45.31
N PRO A 891 -28.26 -2.01 46.20
CA PRO A 891 -28.37 -0.55 46.08
C PRO A 891 -26.97 0.04 45.93
N LEU A 892 -26.65 0.69 44.80
CA LEU A 892 -25.33 1.28 44.55
C LEU A 892 -24.91 2.24 45.67
N GLN A 893 -25.89 2.82 46.36
CA GLN A 893 -25.73 3.57 47.60
C GLN A 893 -24.95 2.84 48.71
N ALA A 894 -24.96 1.50 48.72
CA ALA A 894 -24.25 0.69 49.70
C ALA A 894 -22.73 0.67 49.48
N LEU A 895 -22.26 1.13 48.32
CA LEU A 895 -20.83 1.28 48.00
C LEU A 895 -20.25 2.59 48.55
N VAL A 896 -21.10 3.57 48.88
CA VAL A 896 -20.68 4.86 49.40
C VAL A 896 -20.04 4.69 50.78
N GLY A 897 -18.81 5.16 50.93
CA GLY A 897 -18.02 5.06 52.16
C GLY A 897 -17.27 3.74 52.31
N GLN A 898 -17.33 2.84 51.33
CA GLN A 898 -16.51 1.63 51.28
C GLN A 898 -15.20 1.91 50.53
N SER A 899 -14.12 1.22 50.90
CA SER A 899 -12.93 1.21 50.05
C SER A 899 -13.19 0.41 48.77
N MET A 900 -12.38 0.62 47.72
CA MET A 900 -12.50 -0.18 46.50
C MET A 900 -12.36 -1.70 46.74
N ALA A 901 -11.49 -2.11 47.66
CA ALA A 901 -11.34 -3.51 48.05
C ALA A 901 -12.61 -4.06 48.74
N GLU A 902 -13.25 -3.24 49.58
CA GLU A 902 -14.52 -3.59 50.25
C GLU A 902 -15.70 -3.60 49.27
N ALA A 903 -15.76 -2.65 48.35
CA ALA A 903 -16.73 -2.59 47.27
C ALA A 903 -16.65 -3.81 46.35
N GLN A 904 -15.43 -4.24 45.99
CA GLN A 904 -15.20 -5.49 45.25
C GLN A 904 -15.74 -6.71 46.00
N ALA A 905 -15.53 -6.78 47.31
CA ALA A 905 -16.04 -7.87 48.15
C ALA A 905 -17.57 -7.85 48.30
N ILE A 906 -18.21 -6.67 48.31
CA ILE A 906 -19.66 -6.49 48.36
C ILE A 906 -20.33 -6.90 47.03
N VAL A 907 -19.68 -6.63 45.90
CA VAL A 907 -20.19 -6.94 44.55
C VAL A 907 -20.00 -8.42 44.17
N LEU A 908 -19.13 -9.16 44.86
CA LEU A 908 -18.84 -10.58 44.56
C LEU A 908 -19.91 -11.59 45.05
N GLY A 909 -21.07 -11.11 45.50
CA GLY A 909 -22.28 -11.92 45.65
C GLY A 909 -23.08 -11.96 44.34
N GLU A 910 -22.68 -12.81 43.38
CA GLU A 910 -23.44 -13.24 42.20
C GLU A 910 -23.61 -12.29 40.98
N SER A 911 -22.78 -11.26 40.74
CA SER A 911 -22.81 -10.58 39.41
C SER A 911 -21.46 -9.98 38.97
N ARG A 912 -20.78 -10.64 38.02
CA ARG A 912 -19.45 -10.30 37.47
C ARG A 912 -19.51 -9.38 36.23
N VAL A 913 -20.36 -8.36 36.21
CA VAL A 913 -20.52 -7.46 35.03
C VAL A 913 -20.08 -6.02 35.31
N TYR A 914 -19.88 -5.64 36.57
CA TYR A 914 -19.87 -4.21 36.94
C TYR A 914 -18.48 -3.55 37.02
N LEU A 915 -17.39 -4.29 37.24
CA LEU A 915 -16.05 -3.68 37.29
C LEU A 915 -15.62 -2.95 35.99
N PRO A 916 -15.95 -3.42 34.77
CA PRO A 916 -15.53 -2.76 33.53
C PRO A 916 -16.16 -1.39 33.28
N LEU A 917 -17.30 -1.09 33.92
CA LEU A 917 -18.06 0.15 33.70
C LEU A 917 -17.80 1.22 34.77
N LEU A 918 -17.22 0.79 35.90
CA LEU A 918 -16.81 1.63 37.03
C LEU A 918 -15.30 1.96 37.02
N SER A 919 -14.50 1.22 36.25
CA SER A 919 -13.03 1.39 36.16
C SER A 919 -12.56 2.02 34.85
N ARG A 920 -13.45 2.15 33.87
CA ARG A 920 -13.32 3.09 32.74
C ARG A 920 -13.95 4.42 33.15
#